data_AF-A0A948D6D3-F1
#
_entry.id   AF-A0A948D6D3-F1
#
_cell.length_a   1.000
_cell.length_b   1.000
_cell.length_c   1.000
_cell.angle_alpha   90.00
_cell.angle_beta   90.00
_cell.angle_gamma   90.00
#
_symmetry.space_group_name_H-M   'P 1'
#
loop_
_entity.id
_entity.type
_entity.pdbx_description
1 polymer ?
#
loop_
_entity_poly.entity_id
_entity_poly.type
_entity_poly.pdbx_seq_one_letter_code
_entity_poly.pdbx_strand_id
1 'polypeptide(L)'
;MKIVDWILICSLPIVIGIIVWVVVYSRKKARRRDLVKLLLNHKEEKVSPTEEIVQSGQDSTEAKKDFGQLEKEIPSKPLAEEECKAGQGSTIIIENGNIQEELDPCEVSEENRVSPGKRGGRSRGSARNYERQKEKSINSSRMKPEIICWKKERQWMLAVEIPEEMASIQGLEVIENGVPLLKDEATEDRWCLREALNKHVEVCWENNKVQILSGEENYLLFKLNGWGSGRRVKYPSFGLYLTVVSDSWERDEKLSGLPPRAPEPVSIKNCRAHSFDIQKDNGSRIVFHKPDGTLFEIKPKSPQFKLAGNQILDAYEDKGPLFGSGPLKIFVLGRQTWTNIQTIVVGEEGAGQGKWRTFFSPNQELVEQDMSQVTSRKGGWYFLRFYDENADLVESLDFRFVGGLKDIKIQQPSLFPPQSRHGEVFVDLFHESDCYIQAIDNPEGNSMMKRENNKTILTIPPNPTRDKTCWLVGSNDGHQVEVAILVERVWWMVAEESKVPSRWEDRRLTLARDEFTAISQKTLWVKLPKPRWTNAISTGFEQHRSRRYDLKVIENTVAIPLRDFADSQEVADCSREYSLKIWITINDKMIEGAVAIIPARLAEKQQEPERSFLNLAGISAPRLCGVLTKLRKVTHGSLRLLIKEVRHTYFKRRRMHRAEPDEFVKQALCAIALYLEVNEDRGHKIVSLKKRWIDRSHRARNEFPEVINRLRNRYEELKVRNTYGGCCNMRDGA
;
A
#
# COMPACT_ATOMS: atom_id res chain seq x y z
N MET A 1 8.82 44.40 -43.40
CA MET A 1 8.64 43.02 -43.93
C MET A 1 9.55 41.97 -43.27
N LYS A 2 10.18 42.19 -42.09
CA LYS A 2 11.12 41.20 -41.47
C LYS A 2 10.68 40.61 -40.12
N ILE A 3 9.58 41.07 -39.54
CA ILE A 3 9.09 40.59 -38.22
C ILE A 3 8.07 39.46 -38.37
N VAL A 4 7.29 39.46 -39.46
CA VAL A 4 6.25 38.45 -39.70
C VAL A 4 6.88 37.09 -40.04
N ASP A 5 7.98 37.06 -40.79
CA ASP A 5 8.66 35.82 -41.15
C ASP A 5 9.34 35.15 -39.94
N TRP A 6 9.82 35.93 -38.97
CA TRP A 6 10.45 35.38 -37.77
C TRP A 6 9.43 34.72 -36.83
N ILE A 7 8.22 35.29 -36.72
CA ILE A 7 7.12 34.70 -35.94
C ILE A 7 6.63 33.40 -36.60
N LEU A 8 6.62 33.31 -37.93
CA LEU A 8 6.22 32.09 -38.64
C LEU A 8 7.23 30.95 -38.43
N ILE A 9 8.53 31.26 -38.44
CA ILE A 9 9.60 30.25 -38.26
C ILE A 9 9.65 29.74 -36.81
N CYS A 10 9.45 30.60 -35.81
CA CYS A 10 9.51 30.18 -34.41
C CYS A 10 8.25 29.45 -33.92
N SER A 11 7.09 29.63 -34.57
CA SER A 11 5.83 28.99 -34.14
C SER A 11 5.59 27.61 -34.76
N LEU A 12 6.22 27.31 -35.91
CA LEU A 12 6.05 26.04 -36.62
C LEU A 12 6.40 24.79 -35.79
N PRO A 13 7.52 24.75 -35.02
CA PRO A 13 7.87 23.56 -34.23
C PRO A 13 6.87 23.30 -33.09
N ILE A 14 6.31 24.36 -32.51
CA ILE A 14 5.32 24.29 -31.43
C ILE A 14 4.01 23.74 -31.97
N VAL A 15 3.57 24.21 -33.14
CA VAL A 15 2.36 23.72 -33.80
C VAL A 15 2.51 22.25 -34.18
N ILE A 16 3.67 21.85 -34.72
CA ILE A 16 3.97 20.44 -35.05
C ILE A 16 3.95 19.58 -33.77
N GLY A 17 4.56 20.04 -32.68
CA GLY A 17 4.54 19.34 -31.39
C GLY A 17 3.12 19.13 -30.85
N ILE A 18 2.25 20.13 -30.95
CA ILE A 18 0.84 20.03 -30.55
C ILE A 18 0.09 19.02 -31.42
N ILE A 19 0.30 19.03 -32.74
CA ILE A 19 -0.37 18.09 -33.67
C ILE A 19 0.07 16.66 -33.37
N VAL A 20 1.38 16.41 -33.20
CA VAL A 20 1.90 15.07 -32.85
C VAL A 20 1.32 14.60 -31.52
N TRP A 21 1.27 15.46 -30.51
CA TRP A 21 0.69 15.13 -29.22
C TRP A 21 -0.80 14.79 -29.31
N VAL A 22 -1.59 15.56 -30.08
CA VAL A 22 -3.02 15.30 -30.31
C VAL A 22 -3.24 13.97 -31.04
N VAL A 23 -2.41 13.64 -32.04
CA VAL A 23 -2.49 12.37 -32.78
C VAL A 23 -2.15 11.18 -31.88
N VAL A 24 -1.08 11.27 -31.08
CA VAL A 24 -0.68 10.23 -30.13
C VAL A 24 -1.75 10.04 -29.05
N TYR A 25 -2.27 11.13 -28.50
CA TYR A 25 -3.34 11.09 -27.50
C TYR A 25 -4.63 10.47 -28.06
N SER A 26 -5.00 10.82 -29.29
CA SER A 26 -6.19 10.28 -29.97
C SER A 26 -6.06 8.79 -30.26
N ARG A 27 -4.88 8.32 -30.71
CA ARG A 27 -4.59 6.89 -30.90
C ARG A 27 -4.62 6.11 -29.58
N LYS A 28 -4.08 6.68 -28.49
CA LYS A 28 -4.11 6.07 -27.15
C LYS A 28 -5.54 5.98 -26.60
N LYS A 29 -6.38 6.97 -26.88
CA LYS A 29 -7.80 6.99 -26.51
C LYS A 29 -8.64 6.00 -27.32
N ALA A 30 -8.35 5.82 -28.62
CA ALA A 30 -9.00 4.81 -29.46
C ALA A 30 -8.67 3.39 -28.98
N ARG A 31 -7.40 3.07 -28.74
CA ARG A 31 -6.97 1.76 -28.18
C ARG A 31 -7.64 1.44 -26.84
N ARG A 32 -7.86 2.44 -25.98
CA ARG A 32 -8.60 2.24 -24.72
C ARG A 32 -10.07 1.89 -24.93
N ARG A 33 -10.73 2.45 -25.95
CA ARG A 33 -12.13 2.09 -26.27
C ARG A 33 -12.25 0.67 -26.82
N ASP A 34 -11.31 0.28 -27.69
CA ASP A 34 -11.31 -1.07 -28.27
C ASP A 34 -11.01 -2.14 -27.21
N LEU A 35 -10.11 -1.83 -26.27
CA LEU A 35 -9.82 -2.71 -25.13
C LEU A 35 -11.03 -2.88 -24.19
N VAL A 36 -11.77 -1.79 -23.92
CA VAL A 36 -12.99 -1.85 -23.10
C VAL A 36 -14.08 -2.66 -23.79
N LYS A 37 -14.22 -2.56 -25.13
CA LYS A 37 -15.15 -3.41 -25.89
C LYS A 37 -14.77 -4.89 -25.83
N LEU A 38 -13.48 -5.22 -25.97
CA LEU A 38 -12.97 -6.59 -25.83
C LEU A 38 -13.25 -7.18 -24.45
N LEU A 39 -13.05 -6.40 -23.39
CA LEU A 39 -13.31 -6.84 -22.01
C LEU A 39 -14.81 -7.00 -21.70
N LEU A 40 -15.68 -6.22 -22.34
CA LEU A 40 -17.13 -6.37 -22.20
C LEU A 40 -17.64 -7.62 -22.93
N ASN A 41 -17.17 -7.87 -24.16
CA ASN A 41 -17.58 -9.05 -24.93
C ASN A 41 -17.12 -10.37 -24.27
N HIS A 42 -15.93 -10.39 -23.66
CA HIS A 42 -15.43 -11.59 -22.97
C HIS A 42 -16.20 -11.92 -21.67
N LYS A 43 -17.00 -10.97 -21.15
CA LYS A 43 -17.82 -11.14 -19.95
C LYS A 43 -19.23 -11.68 -20.28
N GLU A 44 -19.70 -11.52 -21.50
CA GLU A 44 -21.02 -12.03 -21.95
C GLU A 44 -20.96 -13.50 -22.42
N GLU A 45 -19.77 -14.04 -22.71
CA GLU A 45 -19.62 -15.40 -23.28
C GLU A 45 -19.46 -16.52 -22.22
N LYS A 46 -19.57 -16.22 -20.92
CA LYS A 46 -19.38 -17.20 -19.82
C LYS A 46 -20.59 -17.40 -18.90
N VAL A 47 -21.80 -17.37 -19.45
CA VAL A 47 -22.98 -17.89 -18.75
C VAL A 47 -23.83 -18.71 -19.72
N SER A 48 -23.62 -20.02 -19.73
CA SER A 48 -24.71 -20.96 -20.05
C SER A 48 -24.83 -22.00 -18.91
N PRO A 49 -26.05 -22.44 -18.60
CA PRO A 49 -26.32 -23.31 -17.46
C PRO A 49 -26.20 -24.78 -17.84
N THR A 50 -25.69 -25.60 -16.92
CA THR A 50 -25.77 -27.06 -16.99
C THR A 50 -26.68 -27.54 -15.85
N GLU A 51 -27.94 -27.78 -16.17
CA GLU A 51 -28.80 -28.81 -15.56
C GLU A 51 -28.46 -30.13 -16.30
N GLU A 52 -28.47 -31.36 -15.76
CA GLU A 52 -29.39 -31.99 -14.82
C GLU A 52 -28.85 -33.41 -14.44
N ILE A 53 -29.44 -34.05 -13.41
CA ILE A 53 -29.55 -35.53 -13.13
C ILE A 53 -28.42 -36.22 -12.30
N VAL A 54 -28.62 -37.06 -11.25
CA VAL A 54 -29.76 -37.55 -10.42
C VAL A 54 -29.21 -38.35 -9.18
N GLN A 55 -29.94 -38.23 -8.06
CA GLN A 55 -30.22 -39.16 -6.92
C GLN A 55 -29.16 -40.10 -6.27
N SER A 56 -29.10 -40.08 -4.94
CA SER A 56 -29.73 -41.05 -4.01
C SER A 56 -28.92 -41.25 -2.72
N GLY A 57 -29.60 -41.40 -1.57
CA GLY A 57 -28.97 -41.77 -0.30
C GLY A 57 -29.73 -41.29 0.93
N GLN A 58 -30.80 -42.00 1.29
CA GLN A 58 -31.55 -41.86 2.53
C GLN A 58 -30.83 -42.47 3.75
N ASP A 59 -31.24 -41.98 4.92
CA ASP A 59 -31.33 -42.64 6.22
C ASP A 59 -30.05 -43.14 6.92
N SER A 60 -29.70 -42.47 8.02
CA SER A 60 -29.54 -43.16 9.30
C SER A 60 -29.75 -42.22 10.49
N THR A 61 -30.51 -42.78 11.41
CA THR A 61 -31.11 -42.26 12.63
C THR A 61 -30.12 -42.18 13.81
N GLU A 62 -30.42 -41.24 14.70
CA GLU A 62 -30.29 -41.29 16.17
C GLU A 62 -29.26 -42.23 16.83
N ALA A 63 -28.30 -41.63 17.56
CA ALA A 63 -27.84 -42.18 18.82
C ALA A 63 -27.34 -41.07 19.77
N LYS A 64 -27.96 -41.04 20.96
CA LYS A 64 -27.72 -40.20 22.14
C LYS A 64 -26.26 -40.17 22.62
N LYS A 65 -25.86 -39.08 23.28
CA LYS A 65 -25.39 -39.12 24.68
C LYS A 65 -25.14 -37.73 25.28
N ASP A 66 -25.93 -37.43 26.32
CA ASP A 66 -25.57 -36.54 27.42
C ASP A 66 -24.31 -37.02 28.14
N PHE A 67 -23.42 -36.10 28.49
CA PHE A 67 -22.41 -36.10 29.59
C PHE A 67 -21.59 -34.82 29.37
N GLY A 68 -21.31 -33.91 30.29
CA GLY A 68 -21.53 -33.77 31.72
C GLY A 68 -20.66 -32.58 32.14
N GLN A 69 -21.19 -31.68 32.96
CA GLN A 69 -20.41 -30.65 33.66
C GLN A 69 -19.45 -31.29 34.67
N LEU A 70 -18.15 -30.98 34.63
CA LEU A 70 -17.30 -30.68 35.80
C LEU A 70 -15.85 -30.34 35.39
N GLU A 71 -15.08 -29.80 36.34
CA GLU A 71 -13.69 -29.31 36.33
C GLU A 71 -13.62 -27.77 36.17
N LYS A 72 -13.54 -26.94 37.22
CA LYS A 72 -12.78 -26.94 38.49
C LYS A 72 -11.26 -27.12 38.34
N GLU A 73 -10.60 -25.96 38.44
CA GLU A 73 -9.35 -25.67 39.16
C GLU A 73 -8.16 -26.63 38.96
N ILE A 74 -7.14 -26.14 38.23
CA ILE A 74 -5.75 -26.62 38.39
C ILE A 74 -4.87 -25.40 38.71
N PRO A 75 -4.16 -25.40 39.86
CA PRO A 75 -3.21 -24.35 40.21
C PRO A 75 -1.85 -24.60 39.55
N SER A 76 -1.20 -23.48 39.23
CA SER A 76 0.15 -23.35 38.69
C SER A 76 1.23 -23.83 39.66
N LYS A 77 2.19 -24.61 39.13
CA LYS A 77 3.57 -24.69 39.66
C LYS A 77 4.57 -25.03 38.53
N PRO A 78 5.85 -24.62 38.69
CA PRO A 78 6.77 -24.39 37.58
C PRO A 78 7.57 -25.65 37.19
N LEU A 79 7.83 -25.79 35.89
CA LEU A 79 8.77 -26.78 35.36
C LEU A 79 10.20 -26.24 35.49
N ALA A 80 10.98 -26.97 36.29
CA ALA A 80 12.42 -26.85 36.40
C ALA A 80 13.12 -27.52 35.22
N GLU A 81 14.36 -27.11 35.04
CA GLU A 81 15.36 -27.54 34.06
C GLU A 81 15.64 -29.05 34.15
N GLU A 82 15.67 -29.75 33.01
CA GLU A 82 16.24 -31.08 32.90
C GLU A 82 17.48 -31.07 32.00
N GLU A 83 18.60 -31.44 32.62
CA GLU A 83 19.90 -31.75 32.03
C GLU A 83 19.85 -33.07 31.25
N CYS A 84 20.23 -33.07 29.98
CA CYS A 84 20.50 -34.32 29.25
C CYS A 84 21.92 -34.80 29.52
N LYS A 85 22.02 -35.91 30.26
CA LYS A 85 23.24 -36.70 30.47
C LYS A 85 23.60 -37.53 29.24
N ALA A 86 24.91 -37.70 29.07
CA ALA A 86 25.57 -38.51 28.06
C ALA A 86 25.22 -40.01 28.17
N GLY A 87 25.04 -40.66 27.02
CA GLY A 87 24.98 -42.10 26.86
C GLY A 87 26.11 -42.58 25.95
N GLN A 88 26.94 -43.48 26.48
CA GLN A 88 28.03 -44.18 25.80
C GLN A 88 27.51 -45.32 24.91
N GLY A 89 28.20 -45.55 23.79
CA GLY A 89 28.58 -46.88 23.34
C GLY A 89 27.68 -47.59 22.33
N SER A 90 28.20 -47.78 21.11
CA SER A 90 28.36 -49.13 20.53
C SER A 90 29.19 -49.07 19.25
N THR A 91 30.39 -49.63 19.35
CA THR A 91 31.30 -49.99 18.26
C THR A 91 30.70 -51.10 17.40
N ILE A 92 30.67 -50.93 16.08
CA ILE A 92 30.48 -52.04 15.13
C ILE A 92 31.66 -52.04 14.15
N ILE A 93 32.38 -53.15 14.18
CA ILE A 93 33.43 -53.57 13.25
C ILE A 93 32.74 -54.21 12.04
N ILE A 94 33.06 -53.78 10.81
CA ILE A 94 32.90 -54.60 9.60
C ILE A 94 34.14 -54.41 8.72
N GLU A 95 34.76 -55.54 8.40
CA GLU A 95 35.91 -55.71 7.52
C GLU A 95 35.53 -55.68 6.02
N ASN A 96 36.47 -55.16 5.24
CA ASN A 96 36.95 -55.59 3.91
C ASN A 96 35.98 -55.83 2.74
N GLY A 97 36.21 -55.07 1.66
CA GLY A 97 35.78 -55.38 0.31
C GLY A 97 36.42 -54.47 -0.73
N ASN A 98 37.60 -54.85 -1.22
CA ASN A 98 38.32 -54.27 -2.36
C ASN A 98 37.53 -54.42 -3.67
N ILE A 99 37.36 -53.35 -4.45
CA ILE A 99 37.44 -53.35 -5.93
C ILE A 99 38.05 -52.02 -6.38
N GLN A 100 39.18 -52.10 -7.09
CA GLN A 100 39.82 -51.01 -7.84
C GLN A 100 39.05 -50.74 -9.12
N GLU A 101 38.81 -49.46 -9.44
CA GLU A 101 38.77 -48.98 -10.81
C GLU A 101 39.35 -47.56 -10.85
N GLU A 102 40.49 -47.44 -11.53
CA GLU A 102 41.23 -46.21 -11.80
C GLU A 102 40.45 -45.33 -12.79
N LEU A 103 40.18 -44.07 -12.42
CA LEU A 103 40.04 -42.97 -13.38
C LEU A 103 40.64 -41.70 -12.77
N ASP A 104 41.59 -41.12 -13.52
CA ASP A 104 42.36 -39.91 -13.22
C ASP A 104 41.50 -38.69 -12.81
N PRO A 105 41.86 -37.99 -11.72
CA PRO A 105 41.49 -36.60 -11.53
C PRO A 105 42.69 -35.67 -11.75
N CYS A 106 42.50 -34.69 -12.63
CA CYS A 106 43.42 -33.57 -12.85
C CYS A 106 43.76 -32.84 -11.54
N GLU A 107 45.06 -32.74 -11.26
CA GLU A 107 45.64 -31.92 -10.19
C GLU A 107 45.30 -30.43 -10.39
N VAL A 108 44.62 -29.84 -9.40
CA VAL A 108 44.62 -28.39 -9.18
C VAL A 108 45.46 -28.14 -7.93
N SER A 109 46.55 -27.40 -8.09
CA SER A 109 47.52 -27.13 -7.04
C SER A 109 46.96 -26.25 -5.92
N GLU A 110 46.95 -26.77 -4.69
CA GLU A 110 46.83 -25.98 -3.47
C GLU A 110 48.22 -25.47 -3.06
N GLU A 111 48.55 -24.21 -3.35
CA GLU A 111 49.66 -23.54 -2.69
C GLU A 111 49.25 -22.17 -2.12
N ASN A 112 49.70 -21.94 -0.87
CA ASN A 112 49.73 -20.70 -0.09
C ASN A 112 48.49 -20.30 0.71
N ARG A 113 48.21 -21.05 1.79
CA ARG A 113 47.51 -20.51 2.98
C ARG A 113 48.51 -20.08 4.05
N VAL A 114 48.71 -18.76 4.18
CA VAL A 114 49.32 -18.15 5.37
C VAL A 114 48.21 -17.80 6.36
N SER A 115 48.36 -18.21 7.62
CA SER A 115 47.30 -18.10 8.62
C SER A 115 47.16 -16.67 9.23
N PRO A 116 45.94 -16.26 9.61
CA PRO A 116 45.58 -14.84 9.84
C PRO A 116 46.15 -14.19 11.12
N GLY A 117 46.73 -14.98 12.04
CA GLY A 117 47.21 -14.50 13.34
C GLY A 117 48.67 -14.04 13.38
N LYS A 118 49.41 -14.13 12.27
CA LYS A 118 50.84 -13.77 12.26
C LYS A 118 51.09 -12.45 11.54
N ARG A 119 50.94 -11.34 12.27
CA ARG A 119 52.00 -10.32 12.51
C ARG A 119 51.43 -9.11 13.27
N GLY A 120 52.02 -8.81 14.44
CA GLY A 120 51.42 -7.98 15.50
C GLY A 120 51.60 -6.46 15.40
N GLY A 121 50.99 -5.75 16.36
CA GLY A 121 51.56 -4.55 17.00
C GLY A 121 50.85 -3.20 16.81
N ARG A 122 50.18 -2.72 17.88
CA ARG A 122 49.63 -1.35 18.15
C ARG A 122 50.67 -0.23 17.93
N SER A 123 50.39 1.08 17.72
CA SER A 123 49.30 1.96 18.24
C SER A 123 49.14 3.30 17.47
N ARG A 124 47.90 3.82 17.46
CA ARG A 124 47.40 5.21 17.65
C ARG A 124 48.09 6.41 16.94
N GLY A 125 47.38 7.06 16.00
CA GLY A 125 47.66 8.47 15.63
C GLY A 125 46.97 9.04 14.37
N SER A 126 46.02 9.95 14.60
CA SER A 126 45.55 11.09 13.77
C SER A 126 44.96 10.91 12.36
N ALA A 127 43.86 11.65 12.14
CA ALA A 127 42.89 11.57 11.06
C ALA A 127 43.31 12.21 9.71
N ARG A 128 44.55 12.03 9.26
CA ARG A 128 45.04 12.67 8.01
C ARG A 128 45.43 11.73 6.87
N ASN A 129 45.20 10.42 6.98
CA ASN A 129 45.67 9.42 6.01
C ASN A 129 44.57 8.63 5.26
N TYR A 130 43.33 9.12 5.20
CA TYR A 130 42.23 8.39 4.51
C TYR A 130 42.45 8.18 3.00
N GLU A 131 43.34 8.93 2.35
CA GLU A 131 43.58 8.79 0.90
C GLU A 131 44.74 7.83 0.54
N ARG A 132 45.63 7.47 1.48
CA ARG A 132 46.78 6.58 1.19
C ARG A 132 46.61 5.12 1.61
N GLN A 133 45.43 4.72 2.09
CA GLN A 133 45.09 3.33 2.42
C GLN A 133 44.34 2.56 1.31
N LYS A 134 44.08 3.18 0.14
CA LYS A 134 43.37 2.53 -0.97
C LYS A 134 44.21 1.53 -1.79
N GLU A 135 45.53 1.48 -1.61
CA GLU A 135 46.44 0.71 -2.49
C GLU A 135 46.96 -0.62 -1.91
N LYS A 136 46.61 -1.03 -0.69
CA LYS A 136 47.01 -2.35 -0.17
C LYS A 136 45.96 -3.40 -0.52
N SER A 137 46.18 -4.08 -1.65
CA SER A 137 45.54 -5.31 -2.13
C SER A 137 44.20 -5.60 -1.47
N ILE A 138 43.15 -4.98 -2.01
CA ILE A 138 41.79 -5.50 -1.83
C ILE A 138 41.87 -6.95 -2.30
N ASN A 139 41.96 -7.89 -1.35
CA ASN A 139 41.91 -9.32 -1.67
C ASN A 139 40.63 -9.51 -2.48
N SER A 140 40.78 -9.82 -3.77
CA SER A 140 39.71 -9.94 -4.76
C SER A 140 38.67 -11.02 -4.42
N SER A 141 38.90 -11.81 -3.37
CA SER A 141 38.10 -12.97 -3.02
C SER A 141 36.72 -12.70 -2.41
N ARG A 142 36.26 -11.45 -2.32
CA ARG A 142 34.98 -11.13 -1.64
C ARG A 142 33.99 -10.27 -2.43
N MET A 143 34.27 -9.98 -3.70
CA MET A 143 33.37 -9.26 -4.60
C MET A 143 32.68 -10.29 -5.50
N LYS A 144 31.57 -10.89 -5.03
CA LYS A 144 30.80 -11.87 -5.78
C LYS A 144 29.62 -11.17 -6.48
N PRO A 145 29.49 -11.30 -7.80
CA PRO A 145 28.28 -10.83 -8.48
C PRO A 145 27.07 -11.67 -8.10
N GLU A 146 25.89 -11.04 -8.08
CA GLU A 146 24.66 -11.64 -7.54
C GLU A 146 23.54 -11.63 -8.58
N ILE A 147 22.70 -12.66 -8.57
CA ILE A 147 21.46 -12.64 -9.37
C ILE A 147 20.38 -11.91 -8.59
N ILE A 148 19.81 -10.89 -9.21
CA ILE A 148 18.76 -10.06 -8.64
C ILE A 148 17.52 -10.03 -9.54
N CYS A 149 16.41 -9.62 -8.97
CA CYS A 149 15.18 -9.32 -9.70
C CYS A 149 14.68 -7.91 -9.35
N TRP A 150 14.02 -7.22 -10.27
CA TRP A 150 13.24 -6.02 -9.97
C TRP A 150 12.09 -5.83 -10.93
N LYS A 151 11.08 -5.07 -10.51
CA LYS A 151 9.90 -4.79 -11.32
C LYS A 151 10.14 -3.58 -12.21
N LYS A 152 10.05 -3.77 -13.54
CA LYS A 152 10.06 -2.71 -14.55
C LYS A 152 8.71 -2.74 -15.26
N GLU A 153 7.93 -1.68 -15.10
CA GLU A 153 6.54 -1.60 -15.59
C GLU A 153 5.63 -2.70 -15.02
N ARG A 154 5.32 -3.74 -15.82
CA ARG A 154 4.48 -4.89 -15.45
C ARG A 154 5.22 -6.21 -15.53
N GLN A 155 6.54 -6.17 -15.70
CA GLN A 155 7.40 -7.33 -15.90
C GLN A 155 8.51 -7.36 -14.86
N TRP A 156 8.84 -8.54 -14.38
CA TRP A 156 10.00 -8.77 -13.52
C TRP A 156 11.25 -8.95 -14.38
N MET A 157 12.21 -8.05 -14.22
CA MET A 157 13.52 -8.13 -14.84
C MET A 157 14.43 -8.97 -13.96
N LEU A 158 15.16 -9.90 -14.58
CA LEU A 158 16.18 -10.72 -13.93
C LEU A 158 17.54 -10.34 -14.49
N ALA A 159 18.53 -10.11 -13.63
CA ALA A 159 19.86 -9.70 -14.05
C ALA A 159 20.94 -10.16 -13.07
N VAL A 160 22.19 -10.08 -13.52
CA VAL A 160 23.36 -10.11 -12.66
C VAL A 160 23.73 -8.68 -12.24
N GLU A 161 23.77 -8.44 -10.93
CA GLU A 161 24.29 -7.21 -10.31
C GLU A 161 25.78 -7.38 -10.05
N ILE A 162 26.60 -6.52 -10.66
CA ILE A 162 28.05 -6.49 -10.46
C ILE A 162 28.39 -5.46 -9.38
N PRO A 163 29.20 -5.81 -8.36
CA PRO A 163 29.66 -4.84 -7.36
C PRO A 163 30.33 -3.62 -8.01
N GLU A 164 30.12 -2.42 -7.46
CA GLU A 164 30.64 -1.14 -8.00
C GLU A 164 32.16 -1.18 -8.22
N GLU A 165 32.88 -1.85 -7.32
CA GLU A 165 34.32 -2.02 -7.38
C GLU A 165 34.76 -2.87 -8.58
N MET A 166 33.94 -3.84 -8.98
CA MET A 166 34.15 -4.66 -10.19
C MET A 166 33.67 -3.95 -11.45
N ALA A 167 32.60 -3.15 -11.36
CA ALA A 167 32.04 -2.40 -12.48
C ALA A 167 33.04 -1.39 -13.07
N SER A 168 34.04 -0.97 -12.28
CA SER A 168 35.12 -0.09 -12.69
C SER A 168 36.29 -0.78 -13.41
N ILE A 169 36.31 -2.13 -13.44
CA ILE A 169 37.38 -2.91 -14.07
C ILE A 169 37.23 -2.85 -15.58
N GLN A 170 38.31 -2.53 -16.30
CA GLN A 170 38.32 -2.52 -17.76
C GLN A 170 38.21 -3.94 -18.31
N GLY A 171 37.43 -4.11 -19.38
CA GLY A 171 37.23 -5.43 -20.00
C GLY A 171 36.31 -6.37 -19.21
N LEU A 172 35.51 -5.84 -18.29
CA LEU A 172 34.46 -6.61 -17.63
C LEU A 172 33.38 -7.02 -18.65
N GLU A 173 33.17 -8.33 -18.78
CA GLU A 173 32.12 -8.93 -19.61
C GLU A 173 31.26 -9.89 -18.78
N VAL A 174 29.96 -9.89 -19.04
CA VAL A 174 29.02 -10.83 -18.43
C VAL A 174 28.43 -11.69 -19.55
N ILE A 175 28.67 -12.98 -19.49
CA ILE A 175 28.41 -13.94 -20.56
C ILE A 175 27.47 -15.03 -20.03
N GLU A 176 26.36 -15.28 -20.72
CA GLU A 176 25.43 -16.38 -20.45
C GLU A 176 25.52 -17.40 -21.59
N ASN A 177 25.96 -18.63 -21.31
CA ASN A 177 26.16 -19.69 -22.31
C ASN A 177 26.99 -19.26 -23.54
N GLY A 178 28.07 -18.50 -23.32
CA GLY A 178 28.91 -17.98 -24.40
C GLY A 178 28.34 -16.74 -25.12
N VAL A 179 27.16 -16.25 -24.72
CA VAL A 179 26.54 -15.05 -25.30
C VAL A 179 26.67 -13.86 -24.34
N PRO A 180 27.27 -12.74 -24.76
CA PRO A 180 27.33 -11.54 -23.93
C PRO A 180 25.93 -11.02 -23.58
N LEU A 181 25.70 -10.74 -22.30
CA LEU A 181 24.47 -10.15 -21.79
C LEU A 181 24.43 -8.65 -22.06
N LEU A 182 23.22 -8.11 -22.20
CA LEU A 182 23.02 -6.67 -22.34
C LEU A 182 23.00 -6.02 -20.97
N LYS A 183 23.83 -5.00 -20.82
CA LYS A 183 23.78 -4.08 -19.70
C LYS A 183 22.45 -3.30 -19.73
N ASP A 184 21.80 -3.14 -18.58
CA ASP A 184 20.57 -2.37 -18.46
C ASP A 184 20.88 -0.88 -18.67
N GLU A 185 20.03 -0.20 -19.45
CA GLU A 185 20.26 1.20 -19.82
C GLU A 185 20.07 2.18 -18.65
N ALA A 186 19.34 1.80 -17.60
CA ALA A 186 19.04 2.69 -16.48
C ALA A 186 20.05 2.56 -15.34
N THR A 187 20.84 1.48 -15.31
CA THR A 187 21.75 1.17 -14.20
C THR A 187 23.06 0.60 -14.72
N GLU A 188 24.18 1.20 -14.33
CA GLU A 188 25.49 0.85 -14.86
C GLU A 188 26.04 -0.49 -14.36
N ASP A 189 25.38 -1.12 -13.40
CA ASP A 189 25.85 -2.28 -12.66
C ASP A 189 25.02 -3.56 -12.91
N ARG A 190 24.12 -3.57 -13.91
CA ARG A 190 23.18 -4.69 -14.14
C ARG A 190 23.22 -5.24 -15.55
N TRP A 191 23.29 -6.57 -15.68
CA TRP A 191 23.28 -7.29 -16.97
C TRP A 191 22.10 -8.25 -17.04
N CYS A 192 21.14 -7.98 -17.93
CA CYS A 192 19.87 -8.69 -17.99
C CYS A 192 20.03 -10.11 -18.52
N LEU A 193 19.49 -11.09 -17.79
CA LEU A 193 19.45 -12.50 -18.21
C LEU A 193 18.54 -12.66 -19.43
N ARG A 194 18.93 -13.52 -20.37
CA ARG A 194 18.20 -13.76 -21.62
C ARG A 194 17.52 -15.12 -21.65
N GLU A 195 18.20 -16.15 -21.16
CA GLU A 195 17.83 -17.54 -21.39
C GLU A 195 17.22 -18.24 -20.15
N ALA A 196 16.85 -19.50 -20.36
CA ALA A 196 16.12 -20.32 -19.41
C ALA A 196 16.87 -20.57 -18.09
N LEU A 197 16.13 -21.11 -17.13
CA LEU A 197 16.62 -21.50 -15.80
C LEU A 197 17.71 -22.60 -15.94
N ASN A 198 18.64 -22.66 -14.98
CA ASN A 198 19.78 -23.63 -14.93
C ASN A 198 20.93 -23.40 -15.92
N LYS A 199 21.18 -22.15 -16.32
CA LYS A 199 22.35 -21.81 -17.16
C LYS A 199 23.52 -21.29 -16.32
N HIS A 200 24.72 -21.34 -16.89
CA HIS A 200 25.91 -20.75 -16.28
C HIS A 200 26.07 -19.32 -16.77
N VAL A 201 26.19 -18.39 -15.83
CA VAL A 201 26.60 -17.02 -16.12
C VAL A 201 28.05 -16.85 -15.69
N GLU A 202 28.89 -16.41 -16.60
CA GLU A 202 30.29 -16.13 -16.36
C GLU A 202 30.50 -14.62 -16.32
N VAL A 203 31.14 -14.14 -15.27
CA VAL A 203 31.62 -12.76 -15.18
C VAL A 203 33.13 -12.82 -15.37
N CYS A 204 33.59 -12.27 -16.49
CA CYS A 204 34.98 -12.31 -16.92
C CYS A 204 35.58 -10.91 -16.84
N TRP A 205 36.81 -10.80 -16.33
CA TRP A 205 37.59 -9.57 -16.40
C TRP A 205 39.07 -9.92 -16.41
N GLU A 206 39.84 -9.26 -17.29
CA GLU A 206 41.26 -9.54 -17.47
C GLU A 206 41.51 -11.05 -17.65
N ASN A 207 42.22 -11.70 -16.72
CA ASN A 207 42.50 -13.14 -16.70
C ASN A 207 41.70 -13.91 -15.62
N ASN A 208 40.70 -13.28 -15.01
CA ASN A 208 39.88 -13.84 -13.95
C ASN A 208 38.46 -14.12 -14.46
N LYS A 209 37.83 -15.15 -13.90
CA LYS A 209 36.44 -15.47 -14.14
C LYS A 209 35.74 -15.92 -12.88
N VAL A 210 34.47 -15.54 -12.74
CA VAL A 210 33.57 -16.04 -11.69
C VAL A 210 32.36 -16.65 -12.35
N GLN A 211 32.05 -17.89 -11.99
CA GLN A 211 30.86 -18.58 -12.47
C GLN A 211 29.73 -18.45 -11.45
N ILE A 212 28.54 -18.14 -11.94
CA ILE A 212 27.31 -18.02 -11.18
C ILE A 212 26.33 -19.01 -11.79
N LEU A 213 25.89 -19.99 -11.00
CA LEU A 213 24.78 -20.85 -11.40
C LEU A 213 23.52 -19.99 -11.48
N SER A 214 22.70 -20.12 -12.53
CA SER A 214 21.45 -19.35 -12.70
C SER A 214 20.21 -20.04 -12.10
N GLY A 215 20.33 -21.25 -11.53
CA GLY A 215 19.22 -21.90 -10.84
C GLY A 215 19.58 -23.28 -10.31
N GLU A 216 18.76 -23.81 -9.41
CA GLU A 216 18.72 -25.23 -9.06
C GLU A 216 17.37 -25.78 -9.59
N GLU A 217 17.36 -26.99 -10.17
CA GLU A 217 16.13 -27.74 -10.47
C GLU A 217 15.04 -27.00 -11.29
N ASN A 218 15.44 -26.04 -12.14
CA ASN A 218 14.56 -25.21 -12.99
C ASN A 218 13.71 -24.19 -12.23
N TYR A 219 14.22 -23.65 -11.12
CA TYR A 219 13.61 -22.48 -10.47
C TYR A 219 14.64 -21.46 -10.02
N LEU A 220 14.15 -20.24 -9.81
CA LEU A 220 14.88 -19.14 -9.18
C LEU A 220 14.04 -18.60 -8.03
N LEU A 221 14.63 -18.56 -6.83
CA LEU A 221 13.97 -18.02 -5.64
C LEU A 221 14.62 -16.69 -5.24
N PHE A 222 13.81 -15.65 -5.14
CA PHE A 222 14.23 -14.33 -4.72
C PHE A 222 13.56 -13.93 -3.42
N LYS A 223 14.34 -13.45 -2.46
CA LYS A 223 13.81 -12.71 -1.31
C LYS A 223 13.57 -11.28 -1.74
N LEU A 224 12.32 -10.83 -1.70
CA LEU A 224 11.96 -9.47 -2.10
C LEU A 224 12.25 -8.49 -0.97
N ASN A 225 12.91 -7.38 -1.31
CA ASN A 225 12.80 -6.15 -0.53
C ASN A 225 11.46 -5.49 -0.93
N GLY A 226 10.79 -4.78 -0.03
CA GLY A 226 9.45 -4.28 -0.33
C GLY A 226 9.34 -3.21 -1.42
N TRP A 227 10.43 -2.96 -2.14
CA TRP A 227 10.55 -2.04 -3.26
C TRP A 227 10.24 -2.70 -4.60
N GLY A 228 9.80 -3.96 -4.58
CA GLY A 228 9.62 -4.72 -5.80
C GLY A 228 10.96 -5.05 -6.47
N SER A 229 12.01 -5.24 -5.68
CA SER A 229 13.25 -5.89 -6.09
C SER A 229 13.59 -7.00 -5.12
N GLY A 230 14.54 -7.85 -5.47
CA GLY A 230 14.90 -8.99 -4.63
C GLY A 230 16.20 -9.62 -5.04
N ARG A 231 16.78 -10.39 -4.12
CA ARG A 231 18.05 -11.07 -4.30
C ARG A 231 17.82 -12.56 -4.27
N ARG A 232 18.55 -13.28 -5.12
CA ARG A 232 18.47 -14.73 -5.14
C ARG A 232 18.91 -15.28 -3.78
N VAL A 233 18.14 -16.21 -3.25
CA VAL A 233 18.49 -16.98 -2.04
C VAL A 233 18.31 -18.46 -2.30
N LYS A 234 18.98 -19.29 -1.50
CA LYS A 234 18.90 -20.75 -1.63
C LYS A 234 17.61 -21.33 -1.04
N TYR A 235 17.14 -20.77 0.06
CA TYR A 235 15.94 -21.24 0.77
C TYR A 235 15.08 -20.07 1.23
N PRO A 236 13.74 -20.26 1.30
CA PRO A 236 12.88 -19.28 1.93
C PRO A 236 13.01 -19.37 3.46
N SER A 237 12.96 -18.22 4.14
CA SER A 237 12.93 -18.13 5.60
C SER A 237 11.66 -17.44 6.08
N PHE A 238 11.62 -16.11 6.04
CA PHE A 238 10.43 -15.32 6.36
C PHE A 238 10.32 -14.10 5.45
N GLY A 239 9.08 -13.66 5.23
CA GLY A 239 8.74 -12.47 4.45
C GLY A 239 8.30 -12.78 3.02
N LEU A 240 8.43 -11.79 2.14
CA LEU A 240 7.95 -11.86 0.78
C LEU A 240 9.00 -12.47 -0.16
N TYR A 241 8.58 -13.47 -0.94
CA TYR A 241 9.41 -14.16 -1.92
C TYR A 241 8.79 -14.09 -3.31
N LEU A 242 9.65 -14.09 -4.32
CA LEU A 242 9.29 -14.28 -5.71
C LEU A 242 9.96 -15.55 -6.19
N THR A 243 9.17 -16.52 -6.67
CA THR A 243 9.70 -17.71 -7.32
C THR A 243 9.46 -17.60 -8.81
N VAL A 244 10.51 -17.72 -9.61
CA VAL A 244 10.44 -17.79 -11.06
C VAL A 244 10.61 -19.25 -11.47
N VAL A 245 9.59 -19.77 -12.14
CA VAL A 245 9.51 -21.16 -12.63
C VAL A 245 9.10 -21.15 -14.10
N SER A 246 9.18 -22.30 -14.77
CA SER A 246 8.57 -22.47 -16.09
C SER A 246 7.08 -22.13 -16.05
N ASP A 247 6.56 -21.53 -17.12
CA ASP A 247 5.14 -21.24 -17.27
C ASP A 247 4.22 -22.46 -17.32
N SER A 248 4.81 -23.65 -17.46
CA SER A 248 4.16 -24.96 -17.37
C SER A 248 3.96 -25.46 -15.93
N TRP A 249 4.55 -24.79 -14.93
CA TRP A 249 4.35 -25.13 -13.53
C TRP A 249 3.16 -24.39 -12.95
N GLU A 250 2.36 -25.09 -12.14
CA GLU A 250 1.17 -24.52 -11.51
C GLU A 250 1.35 -24.44 -9.99
N ARG A 251 0.92 -23.34 -9.37
CA ARG A 251 0.98 -23.19 -7.90
C ARG A 251 -0.04 -24.13 -7.26
N ASP A 252 0.37 -24.91 -6.27
CA ASP A 252 -0.57 -25.62 -5.41
C ASP A 252 -1.16 -24.64 -4.38
N GLU A 253 -2.37 -24.13 -4.64
CA GLU A 253 -3.06 -23.17 -3.76
C GLU A 253 -3.54 -23.78 -2.44
N LYS A 254 -3.72 -25.10 -2.38
CA LYS A 254 -4.16 -25.79 -1.16
C LYS A 254 -3.02 -25.85 -0.13
N LEU A 255 -1.81 -26.14 -0.59
CA LEU A 255 -0.62 -26.23 0.27
C LEU A 255 0.08 -24.87 0.44
N SER A 256 0.10 -24.03 -0.59
CA SER A 256 0.79 -22.73 -0.56
C SER A 256 -0.12 -21.57 -0.14
N GLY A 257 -1.42 -21.81 0.01
CA GLY A 257 -2.43 -20.76 0.14
C GLY A 257 -2.60 -19.92 -1.13
N LEU A 258 -3.57 -19.00 -1.09
CA LEU A 258 -3.83 -18.08 -2.19
C LEU A 258 -2.63 -17.15 -2.45
N PRO A 259 -2.32 -16.86 -3.72
CA PRO A 259 -1.20 -16.00 -4.05
C PRO A 259 -1.45 -14.55 -3.59
N PRO A 260 -0.46 -13.88 -2.96
CA PRO A 260 -0.58 -12.47 -2.59
C PRO A 260 -0.82 -11.55 -3.80
N ARG A 261 -0.37 -11.99 -4.98
CA ARG A 261 -0.53 -11.35 -6.29
C ARG A 261 -0.64 -12.44 -7.35
N ALA A 262 -1.49 -12.24 -8.37
CA ALA A 262 -1.55 -13.13 -9.52
C ALA A 262 -0.18 -13.31 -10.17
N PRO A 263 0.12 -14.47 -10.79
CA PRO A 263 1.38 -14.70 -11.47
C PRO A 263 1.71 -13.60 -12.48
N GLU A 264 2.95 -13.12 -12.47
CA GLU A 264 3.40 -11.98 -13.27
C GLU A 264 4.43 -12.41 -14.33
N PRO A 265 4.51 -11.72 -15.48
CA PRO A 265 5.51 -12.04 -16.50
C PRO A 265 6.92 -11.66 -16.04
N VAL A 266 7.93 -12.39 -16.53
CA VAL A 266 9.37 -12.13 -16.30
C VAL A 266 10.10 -11.85 -17.62
N SER A 267 11.32 -11.31 -17.56
CA SER A 267 12.15 -11.02 -18.75
C SER A 267 12.57 -12.27 -19.53
N ILE A 268 12.63 -13.42 -18.87
CA ILE A 268 12.97 -14.71 -19.46
C ILE A 268 11.74 -15.33 -20.13
N LYS A 269 11.89 -15.84 -21.36
CA LYS A 269 10.79 -16.50 -22.09
C LYS A 269 10.34 -17.79 -21.39
N ASN A 270 9.06 -18.14 -21.54
CA ASN A 270 8.45 -19.37 -21.01
C ASN A 270 8.58 -19.53 -19.48
N CYS A 271 8.68 -18.41 -18.76
CA CYS A 271 8.74 -18.38 -17.31
C CYS A 271 7.67 -17.45 -16.74
N ARG A 272 7.27 -17.69 -15.49
CA ARG A 272 6.35 -16.82 -14.73
C ARG A 272 6.87 -16.63 -13.31
N ALA A 273 6.56 -15.46 -12.74
CA ALA A 273 6.87 -15.13 -11.37
C ALA A 273 5.65 -15.33 -10.46
N HIS A 274 5.82 -16.11 -9.40
CA HIS A 274 4.81 -16.38 -8.38
C HIS A 274 5.25 -15.74 -7.05
N SER A 275 4.39 -14.92 -6.45
CA SER A 275 4.67 -14.30 -5.15
C SER A 275 4.25 -15.22 -4.00
N PHE A 276 5.03 -15.27 -2.93
CA PHE A 276 4.73 -16.00 -1.70
C PHE A 276 5.00 -15.10 -0.50
N ASP A 277 4.18 -15.23 0.54
CA ASP A 277 4.36 -14.54 1.81
C ASP A 277 4.55 -15.59 2.90
N ILE A 278 5.79 -15.77 3.34
CA ILE A 278 6.19 -16.82 4.28
C ILE A 278 6.13 -16.23 5.69
N GLN A 279 5.11 -16.62 6.44
CA GLN A 279 4.89 -16.21 7.81
C GLN A 279 5.58 -17.18 8.78
N LYS A 280 6.03 -16.69 9.94
CA LYS A 280 6.81 -17.49 10.91
C LYS A 280 6.08 -18.71 11.44
N ASP A 281 4.76 -18.61 11.62
CA ASP A 281 3.99 -19.57 12.42
C ASP A 281 2.96 -20.38 11.60
N ASN A 282 2.75 -20.05 10.33
CA ASN A 282 1.63 -20.59 9.55
C ASN A 282 1.97 -21.84 8.73
N GLY A 283 3.17 -22.41 8.91
CA GLY A 283 3.62 -23.54 8.09
C GLY A 283 3.56 -23.26 6.59
N SER A 284 3.70 -22.00 6.18
CA SER A 284 3.60 -21.57 4.78
C SER A 284 4.63 -22.31 3.92
N ARG A 285 4.17 -22.90 2.82
CA ARG A 285 5.00 -23.68 1.89
C ARG A 285 5.00 -23.04 0.51
N ILE A 286 6.06 -23.32 -0.25
CA ILE A 286 6.15 -22.96 -1.66
C ILE A 286 6.07 -24.27 -2.44
N VAL A 287 4.89 -24.57 -2.99
CA VAL A 287 4.61 -25.83 -3.67
C VAL A 287 4.06 -25.59 -5.07
N PHE A 288 4.58 -26.35 -6.03
CA PHE A 288 4.16 -26.34 -7.43
C PHE A 288 3.83 -27.76 -7.93
N HIS A 289 2.89 -27.85 -8.86
CA HIS A 289 2.72 -29.01 -9.74
C HIS A 289 3.60 -28.83 -10.97
N LYS A 290 4.45 -29.82 -11.25
CA LYS A 290 5.20 -29.93 -12.49
C LYS A 290 4.31 -30.43 -13.64
N PRO A 291 4.75 -30.33 -14.91
CA PRO A 291 3.97 -30.80 -16.06
C PRO A 291 3.65 -32.31 -16.04
N ASP A 292 4.45 -33.10 -15.32
CA ASP A 292 4.23 -34.54 -15.11
C ASP A 292 3.24 -34.84 -13.96
N GLY A 293 2.68 -33.81 -13.33
CA GLY A 293 1.78 -33.91 -12.19
C GLY A 293 2.47 -34.08 -10.83
N THR A 294 3.81 -34.22 -10.80
CA THR A 294 4.55 -34.37 -9.55
C THR A 294 4.60 -33.06 -8.75
N LEU A 295 4.63 -33.18 -7.43
CA LEU A 295 4.77 -32.04 -6.53
C LEU A 295 6.23 -31.64 -6.38
N PHE A 296 6.48 -30.35 -6.47
CA PHE A 296 7.77 -29.73 -6.16
C PHE A 296 7.62 -28.79 -4.98
N GLU A 297 8.33 -29.07 -3.88
CA GLU A 297 8.31 -28.26 -2.67
C GLU A 297 9.67 -27.59 -2.44
N ILE A 298 9.67 -26.26 -2.39
CA ILE A 298 10.82 -25.49 -1.92
C ILE A 298 10.69 -25.36 -0.40
N LYS A 299 11.43 -26.21 0.33
CA LYS A 299 11.32 -26.31 1.79
C LYS A 299 11.83 -25.04 2.47
N PRO A 300 10.99 -24.35 3.28
CA PRO A 300 11.45 -23.22 4.07
C PRO A 300 12.41 -23.68 5.17
N LYS A 301 13.39 -22.84 5.49
CA LYS A 301 14.26 -22.97 6.65
C LYS A 301 13.85 -21.96 7.70
N SER A 302 13.96 -22.33 8.98
CA SER A 302 13.76 -21.35 10.06
C SER A 302 14.72 -20.17 9.88
N PRO A 303 14.28 -18.93 10.15
CA PRO A 303 15.18 -17.79 10.19
C PRO A 303 16.37 -18.08 11.11
N GLN A 304 17.58 -17.75 10.64
CA GLN A 304 18.80 -18.05 11.38
C GLN A 304 19.24 -16.84 12.21
N PHE A 305 18.90 -15.64 11.74
CA PHE A 305 19.30 -14.38 12.37
C PHE A 305 18.11 -13.50 12.69
N LYS A 306 18.24 -12.69 13.75
CA LYS A 306 17.30 -11.62 14.10
C LYS A 306 18.09 -10.36 14.45
N LEU A 307 17.62 -9.22 13.96
CA LEU A 307 18.07 -7.92 14.44
C LEU A 307 17.39 -7.59 15.77
N ALA A 308 18.18 -7.14 16.74
CA ALA A 308 17.68 -6.65 18.02
C ALA A 308 18.17 -5.22 18.26
N GLY A 309 17.30 -4.43 18.86
CA GLY A 309 17.51 -3.02 19.15
C GLY A 309 16.17 -2.38 19.55
N ASN A 310 16.16 -1.06 19.62
CA ASN A 310 14.93 -0.30 19.85
C ASN A 310 14.07 -0.29 18.58
N GLN A 311 13.28 -1.33 18.35
CA GLN A 311 12.41 -1.40 17.18
C GLN A 311 11.21 -0.46 17.37
N ILE A 312 11.05 0.47 16.43
CA ILE A 312 9.96 1.44 16.40
C ILE A 312 8.92 0.96 15.38
N LEU A 313 7.66 0.92 15.80
CA LEU A 313 6.56 0.54 14.92
C LEU A 313 6.14 1.74 14.08
N ASP A 314 6.14 1.56 12.76
CA ASP A 314 5.61 2.51 11.80
C ASP A 314 4.68 1.79 10.80
N ALA A 315 4.10 2.53 9.87
CA ALA A 315 3.09 2.02 8.95
C ALA A 315 3.66 1.41 7.65
N TYR A 316 4.99 1.28 7.54
CA TYR A 316 5.58 0.55 6.42
C TYR A 316 5.68 -0.94 6.74
N GLU A 317 4.98 -1.74 5.95
CA GLU A 317 5.07 -3.20 6.00
C GLU A 317 6.16 -3.73 5.06
N ASP A 318 6.56 -2.92 4.07
CA ASP A 318 7.40 -3.30 2.95
C ASP A 318 8.85 -2.76 3.07
N LYS A 319 9.09 -1.70 3.86
CA LYS A 319 10.43 -1.08 3.99
C LYS A 319 11.33 -1.67 5.08
N GLY A 320 11.05 -2.89 5.53
CA GLY A 320 11.77 -3.51 6.65
C GLY A 320 11.54 -2.81 8.00
N PRO A 321 11.95 -3.44 9.12
CA PRO A 321 11.81 -2.89 10.46
C PRO A 321 12.58 -1.58 10.63
N LEU A 322 11.99 -0.63 11.34
CA LEU A 322 12.62 0.61 11.76
C LEU A 322 13.22 0.45 13.16
N PHE A 323 14.50 0.79 13.30
CA PHE A 323 15.19 0.83 14.58
C PHE A 323 15.56 2.27 14.94
N GLY A 324 15.26 2.65 16.18
CA GLY A 324 15.55 3.96 16.75
C GLY A 324 16.87 4.02 17.51
N SER A 325 16.95 4.95 18.45
CA SER A 325 18.06 5.18 19.35
C SER A 325 18.39 3.92 20.16
N GLY A 326 19.68 3.56 20.22
CA GLY A 326 20.18 2.45 21.03
C GLY A 326 21.16 1.55 20.26
N PRO A 327 21.77 0.59 20.96
CA PRO A 327 22.66 -0.37 20.32
C PRO A 327 21.84 -1.30 19.42
N LEU A 328 22.28 -1.43 18.17
CA LEU A 328 21.78 -2.45 17.25
C LEU A 328 22.68 -3.68 17.37
N LYS A 329 22.08 -4.87 17.37
CA LYS A 329 22.81 -6.14 17.46
C LYS A 329 22.21 -7.19 16.54
N ILE A 330 23.03 -8.15 16.13
CA ILE A 330 22.60 -9.35 15.41
C ILE A 330 22.57 -10.51 16.40
N PHE A 331 21.42 -11.19 16.50
CA PHE A 331 21.26 -12.41 17.30
C PHE A 331 21.16 -13.63 16.38
N VAL A 332 21.76 -14.74 16.81
CA VAL A 332 21.45 -16.06 16.24
C VAL A 332 20.28 -16.71 16.95
N LEU A 333 19.45 -17.43 16.18
CA LEU A 333 18.31 -18.19 16.71
C LEU A 333 18.66 -19.66 17.00
N GLY A 334 19.77 -20.17 16.46
CA GLY A 334 20.26 -21.54 16.71
C GLY A 334 21.65 -21.57 17.36
N ARG A 335 21.91 -22.62 18.17
CA ARG A 335 23.19 -22.79 18.91
C ARG A 335 24.43 -22.96 18.03
N GLN A 336 24.27 -23.33 16.76
CA GLN A 336 25.38 -23.56 15.81
C GLN A 336 25.27 -22.67 14.56
N THR A 337 24.52 -21.58 14.64
CA THR A 337 24.26 -20.78 13.43
C THR A 337 25.53 -20.06 12.93
N TRP A 338 26.42 -19.61 13.82
CA TRP A 338 27.66 -18.93 13.41
C TRP A 338 28.69 -19.85 12.76
N THR A 339 28.66 -21.16 13.01
CA THR A 339 29.69 -22.08 12.49
C THR A 339 29.70 -22.11 10.97
N ASN A 340 28.54 -21.89 10.35
CA ASN A 340 28.39 -21.93 8.90
C ASN A 340 28.47 -20.54 8.27
N ILE A 341 28.76 -19.48 9.03
CA ILE A 341 28.87 -18.11 8.49
C ILE A 341 30.31 -17.63 8.55
N GLN A 342 30.84 -17.33 7.38
CA GLN A 342 32.21 -16.81 7.23
C GLN A 342 32.25 -15.29 7.21
N THR A 343 31.27 -14.66 6.56
CA THR A 343 31.27 -13.22 6.30
C THR A 343 29.88 -12.63 6.50
N ILE A 344 29.82 -11.55 7.28
CA ILE A 344 28.66 -10.67 7.37
C ILE A 344 29.01 -9.40 6.63
N VAL A 345 28.17 -9.03 5.67
CA VAL A 345 28.25 -7.75 4.97
C VAL A 345 27.18 -6.83 5.51
N VAL A 346 27.59 -5.61 5.84
CA VAL A 346 26.69 -4.52 6.21
C VAL A 346 26.86 -3.42 5.17
N GLY A 347 25.76 -2.93 4.62
CA GLY A 347 25.84 -1.81 3.69
C GLY A 347 24.59 -0.96 3.70
N GLU A 348 24.73 0.23 3.14
CA GLU A 348 23.65 1.18 2.93
C GLU A 348 22.91 0.87 1.61
N GLU A 349 21.58 0.77 1.67
CA GLU A 349 20.72 0.66 0.49
C GLU A 349 20.42 2.07 -0.07
N GLY A 350 20.27 2.19 -1.39
CA GLY A 350 19.96 3.47 -2.03
C GLY A 350 20.19 3.49 -3.53
N ALA A 351 20.06 4.65 -4.18
CA ALA A 351 20.55 4.87 -5.55
C ALA A 351 21.84 5.70 -5.51
N GLY A 352 22.72 5.55 -6.49
CA GLY A 352 24.00 6.28 -6.58
C GLY A 352 25.24 5.43 -6.31
N GLN A 353 26.40 6.00 -6.61
CA GLN A 353 27.74 5.46 -6.39
C GLN A 353 28.27 5.80 -5.00
N GLY A 354 29.24 5.04 -4.51
CA GLY A 354 29.95 5.32 -3.26
C GLY A 354 29.14 5.04 -1.98
N LYS A 355 28.19 4.10 -2.04
CA LYS A 355 27.41 3.71 -0.86
C LYS A 355 28.31 3.06 0.18
N TRP A 356 28.06 3.37 1.45
CA TRP A 356 28.85 2.81 2.52
C TRP A 356 28.63 1.29 2.64
N ARG A 357 29.72 0.53 2.68
CA ARG A 357 29.72 -0.91 2.88
C ARG A 357 30.91 -1.32 3.72
N THR A 358 30.71 -2.31 4.58
CA THR A 358 31.74 -2.93 5.41
C THR A 358 31.43 -4.42 5.56
N PHE A 359 32.41 -5.19 6.00
CA PHE A 359 32.23 -6.60 6.28
C PHE A 359 33.08 -7.03 7.46
N PHE A 360 32.66 -8.09 8.13
CA PHE A 360 33.41 -8.70 9.22
C PHE A 360 33.09 -10.19 9.30
N SER A 361 33.98 -10.95 9.94
CA SER A 361 33.69 -12.35 10.30
C SER A 361 33.06 -12.37 11.69
N PRO A 362 31.95 -13.10 11.90
CA PRO A 362 31.30 -13.14 13.20
C PRO A 362 32.23 -13.78 14.25
N ASN A 363 32.16 -13.29 15.49
CA ASN A 363 32.76 -14.02 16.60
C ASN A 363 31.87 -15.23 16.94
N GLN A 364 32.32 -16.43 16.59
CA GLN A 364 31.56 -17.68 16.75
C GLN A 364 31.26 -18.03 18.23
N GLU A 365 32.01 -17.46 19.18
CA GLU A 365 31.80 -17.67 20.62
C GLU A 365 30.67 -16.81 21.19
N LEU A 366 30.23 -15.77 20.47
CA LEU A 366 29.20 -14.84 20.94
C LEU A 366 27.84 -15.19 20.35
N VAL A 367 26.80 -15.10 21.18
CA VAL A 367 25.40 -15.22 20.73
C VAL A 367 24.95 -13.97 19.97
N GLU A 368 25.59 -12.83 20.24
CA GLU A 368 25.27 -11.53 19.63
C GLU A 368 26.50 -10.87 18.99
N GLN A 369 26.29 -10.20 17.87
CA GLN A 369 27.31 -9.35 17.21
C GLN A 369 26.90 -7.89 17.30
N ASP A 370 27.84 -7.02 17.67
CA ASP A 370 27.63 -5.58 17.79
C ASP A 370 27.59 -4.89 16.42
N MET A 371 26.70 -3.89 16.27
CA MET A 371 26.51 -3.13 15.03
C MET A 371 26.81 -1.62 15.20
N SER A 372 27.73 -1.25 16.09
CA SER A 372 28.14 0.14 16.34
C SER A 372 28.52 0.92 15.07
N GLN A 373 29.05 0.23 14.05
CA GLN A 373 29.34 0.79 12.73
C GLN A 373 28.13 1.44 12.05
N VAL A 374 26.92 0.87 12.18
CA VAL A 374 25.68 1.45 11.67
C VAL A 374 25.22 2.61 12.56
N THR A 375 25.30 2.44 13.88
CA THR A 375 24.91 3.48 14.85
C THR A 375 25.69 4.79 14.64
N SER A 376 26.97 4.70 14.25
CA SER A 376 27.82 5.86 13.96
C SER A 376 27.36 6.70 12.77
N ARG A 377 26.51 6.14 11.90
CA ARG A 377 26.00 6.81 10.69
C ARG A 377 24.74 7.66 10.96
N LYS A 378 24.19 7.60 12.17
CA LYS A 378 23.02 8.36 12.65
C LYS A 378 21.69 8.06 11.98
N GLY A 379 21.67 7.66 10.71
CA GLY A 379 20.46 7.23 10.05
C GLY A 379 20.71 6.74 8.64
N GLY A 380 19.79 5.94 8.12
CA GLY A 380 19.87 5.39 6.76
C GLY A 380 19.06 4.10 6.61
N TRP A 381 19.09 3.56 5.40
CA TRP A 381 18.54 2.25 5.11
C TRP A 381 19.69 1.30 4.88
N TYR A 382 19.60 0.12 5.48
CA TYR A 382 20.71 -0.79 5.56
C TYR A 382 20.26 -2.20 5.23
N PHE A 383 21.23 -2.98 4.78
CA PHE A 383 21.10 -4.41 4.62
C PHE A 383 22.15 -5.14 5.44
N LEU A 384 21.82 -6.36 5.84
CA LEU A 384 22.72 -7.39 6.33
C LEU A 384 22.67 -8.58 5.40
N ARG A 385 23.83 -9.04 4.95
CA ARG A 385 23.95 -10.26 4.14
C ARG A 385 24.92 -11.22 4.82
N PHE A 386 24.46 -12.44 5.03
CA PHE A 386 25.19 -13.50 5.69
C PHE A 386 25.66 -14.50 4.65
N TYR A 387 26.98 -14.69 4.55
CA TYR A 387 27.59 -15.61 3.59
C TYR A 387 28.30 -16.74 4.32
N ASP A 388 28.15 -17.95 3.78
CA ASP A 388 28.86 -19.12 4.27
C ASP A 388 30.32 -19.19 3.79
N GLU A 389 31.00 -20.29 4.08
CA GLU A 389 32.38 -20.55 3.68
C GLU A 389 32.57 -20.62 2.15
N ASN A 390 31.51 -20.94 1.41
CA ASN A 390 31.50 -20.97 -0.06
C ASN A 390 31.11 -19.61 -0.67
N ALA A 391 30.98 -18.58 0.17
CA ALA A 391 30.48 -17.26 -0.19
C ALA A 391 29.07 -17.32 -0.81
N ASP A 392 28.24 -18.29 -0.43
CA ASP A 392 26.83 -18.34 -0.82
C ASP A 392 25.98 -17.56 0.16
N LEU A 393 25.02 -16.79 -0.37
CA LEU A 393 24.12 -15.98 0.45
C LEU A 393 23.16 -16.89 1.22
N VAL A 394 23.37 -16.97 2.54
CA VAL A 394 22.56 -17.76 3.47
C VAL A 394 21.27 -17.03 3.82
N GLU A 395 21.36 -15.75 4.20
CA GLU A 395 20.22 -14.93 4.57
C GLU A 395 20.50 -13.44 4.28
N SER A 396 19.45 -12.67 4.01
CA SER A 396 19.49 -11.23 3.85
C SER A 396 18.42 -10.58 4.72
N LEU A 397 18.78 -9.52 5.44
CA LEU A 397 17.87 -8.72 6.26
C LEU A 397 17.99 -7.25 5.84
N ASP A 398 16.87 -6.63 5.47
CA ASP A 398 16.81 -5.19 5.22
C ASP A 398 16.18 -4.50 6.43
N PHE A 399 16.68 -3.32 6.78
CA PHE A 399 16.18 -2.55 7.91
C PHE A 399 16.43 -1.06 7.74
N ARG A 400 15.73 -0.26 8.53
CA ARG A 400 15.91 1.19 8.60
C ARG A 400 16.44 1.54 9.98
N PHE A 401 17.31 2.53 10.06
CA PHE A 401 17.85 2.99 11.32
C PHE A 401 17.80 4.50 11.42
N VAL A 402 17.39 5.03 12.57
CA VAL A 402 17.37 6.46 12.89
C VAL A 402 17.83 6.63 14.33
N GLY A 403 19.12 6.90 14.52
CA GLY A 403 19.75 6.96 15.84
C GLY A 403 19.17 8.03 16.76
N GLY A 404 18.68 9.14 16.19
CA GLY A 404 18.04 10.21 16.96
C GLY A 404 16.58 9.97 17.32
N LEU A 405 15.89 8.98 16.73
CA LEU A 405 14.46 8.73 16.97
C LEU A 405 14.30 7.68 18.07
N LYS A 406 13.59 8.00 19.14
CA LYS A 406 13.43 7.14 20.33
C LYS A 406 12.16 6.30 20.26
N ASP A 407 11.05 6.90 19.87
CA ASP A 407 9.74 6.22 19.84
C ASP A 407 8.73 7.00 19.00
N ILE A 408 7.66 6.32 18.56
CA ILE A 408 6.48 6.93 17.92
C ILE A 408 5.25 6.44 18.68
N LYS A 409 4.57 7.36 19.38
CA LYS A 409 3.34 7.06 20.10
C LYS A 409 2.15 7.71 19.40
N ILE A 410 1.30 6.88 18.83
CA ILE A 410 0.02 7.30 18.29
C ILE A 410 -1.00 7.20 19.42
N GLN A 411 -1.66 8.31 19.76
CA GLN A 411 -2.79 8.29 20.69
C GLN A 411 -3.99 7.68 19.95
N GLN A 412 -4.00 6.35 19.90
CA GLN A 412 -4.86 5.57 19.01
C GLN A 412 -6.34 5.95 19.23
N PRO A 413 -7.04 6.46 18.20
CA PRO A 413 -8.46 6.72 18.32
C PRO A 413 -9.24 5.39 18.37
N SER A 414 -10.52 5.47 18.71
CA SER A 414 -11.44 4.38 18.43
C SER A 414 -11.53 4.16 16.91
N LEU A 415 -11.42 2.89 16.47
CA LEU A 415 -11.48 2.53 15.04
C LEU A 415 -12.77 3.03 14.39
N PHE A 416 -13.88 2.91 15.12
CA PHE A 416 -15.15 3.52 14.79
C PHE A 416 -15.29 4.85 15.52
N PRO A 417 -15.82 5.88 14.86
CA PRO A 417 -16.01 7.18 15.48
C PRO A 417 -17.04 7.07 16.62
N PRO A 418 -16.88 7.85 17.71
CA PRO A 418 -17.96 8.06 18.65
C PRO A 418 -19.14 8.75 17.95
N GLN A 419 -20.27 8.90 18.65
CA GLN A 419 -21.48 9.56 18.09
C GLN A 419 -21.20 10.95 17.50
N SER A 420 -20.11 11.62 17.94
CA SER A 420 -19.71 12.96 17.57
C SER A 420 -18.78 13.08 16.35
N ARG A 421 -18.47 11.99 15.62
CA ARG A 421 -17.42 11.88 14.56
C ARG A 421 -16.02 11.54 15.07
N HIS A 422 -15.11 11.23 14.15
CA HIS A 422 -13.68 11.10 14.45
C HIS A 422 -13.13 12.46 14.89
N GLY A 423 -12.34 12.45 15.97
CA GLY A 423 -11.59 13.61 16.43
C GLY A 423 -10.21 13.70 15.77
N GLU A 424 -9.50 14.79 16.03
CA GLU A 424 -8.07 14.89 15.73
C GLU A 424 -7.28 13.83 16.52
N VAL A 425 -6.20 13.33 15.94
CA VAL A 425 -5.31 12.36 16.58
C VAL A 425 -3.93 12.98 16.74
N PHE A 426 -3.39 12.88 17.94
CA PHE A 426 -2.05 13.36 18.25
C PHE A 426 -1.04 12.22 18.15
N VAL A 427 0.07 12.50 17.49
CA VAL A 427 1.19 11.56 17.37
C VAL A 427 2.43 12.21 17.95
N ASP A 428 2.96 11.61 19.03
CA ASP A 428 4.19 12.05 19.68
C ASP A 428 5.37 11.27 19.08
N LEU A 429 6.27 11.96 18.39
CA LEU A 429 7.56 11.43 17.94
C LEU A 429 8.62 11.85 18.96
N PHE A 430 9.11 10.91 19.76
CA PHE A 430 10.16 11.18 20.74
C PHE A 430 11.52 11.08 20.07
N HIS A 431 12.35 12.11 20.20
CA HIS A 431 13.63 12.17 19.50
C HIS A 431 14.68 13.01 20.23
N GLU A 432 15.94 12.93 19.80
CA GLU A 432 17.04 13.79 20.23
C GLU A 432 16.90 15.19 19.63
N SER A 433 17.50 16.20 20.26
CA SER A 433 17.28 17.61 19.89
C SER A 433 17.74 17.95 18.47
N ASP A 434 18.75 17.26 17.95
CA ASP A 434 19.31 17.40 16.60
C ASP A 434 18.58 16.58 15.53
N CYS A 435 17.58 15.78 15.92
CA CYS A 435 16.73 15.06 14.98
C CYS A 435 15.78 16.03 14.28
N TYR A 436 15.71 15.90 12.96
CA TYR A 436 14.92 16.70 12.04
C TYR A 436 13.77 15.86 11.49
N ILE A 437 12.58 16.45 11.45
CA ILE A 437 11.33 15.81 11.00
C ILE A 437 10.68 16.73 9.98
N GLN A 438 10.35 16.19 8.81
CA GLN A 438 9.72 16.93 7.71
C GLN A 438 8.69 16.09 6.97
N ALA A 439 7.52 16.68 6.66
CA ALA A 439 6.50 16.01 5.84
C ALA A 439 6.94 15.90 4.37
N ILE A 440 6.70 14.74 3.74
CA ILE A 440 7.03 14.51 2.32
C ILE A 440 5.92 15.04 1.40
N ASP A 441 4.68 14.64 1.66
CA ASP A 441 3.59 14.80 0.67
C ASP A 441 2.81 16.10 0.79
N ASN A 442 3.13 16.96 1.77
CA ASN A 442 2.34 18.16 2.00
C ASN A 442 3.16 19.30 2.63
N PRO A 443 3.45 20.39 1.90
CA PRO A 443 4.12 21.55 2.48
C PRO A 443 3.26 22.22 3.56
N GLU A 444 1.93 22.14 3.48
CA GLU A 444 1.04 22.59 4.57
C GLU A 444 1.12 21.68 5.81
N GLY A 445 1.71 20.49 5.68
CA GLY A 445 1.86 19.52 6.77
C GLY A 445 2.70 20.05 7.92
N ASN A 446 3.59 21.01 7.64
CA ASN A 446 4.36 21.69 8.67
C ASN A 446 3.49 22.54 9.62
N SER A 447 2.30 22.97 9.19
CA SER A 447 1.36 23.69 10.07
C SER A 447 0.71 22.78 11.11
N MET A 448 0.78 21.46 10.93
CA MET A 448 0.19 20.44 11.80
C MET A 448 1.19 19.91 12.83
N MET A 449 2.36 20.55 12.93
CA MET A 449 3.50 20.08 13.70
C MET A 449 3.86 21.09 14.80
N LYS A 450 3.93 20.62 16.04
CA LYS A 450 4.46 21.37 17.17
C LYS A 450 5.75 20.71 17.65
N ARG A 451 6.88 21.41 17.50
CA ARG A 451 8.19 20.92 17.94
C ARG A 451 8.46 21.34 19.39
N GLU A 452 8.95 20.40 20.19
CA GLU A 452 9.46 20.59 21.54
C GLU A 452 10.90 20.04 21.61
N ASN A 453 11.62 20.25 22.72
CA ASN A 453 13.07 19.97 22.78
C ASN A 453 13.44 18.51 22.54
N ASN A 454 12.58 17.56 22.94
CA ASN A 454 12.82 16.12 22.90
C ASN A 454 11.67 15.33 22.24
N LYS A 455 10.72 16.05 21.63
CA LYS A 455 9.63 15.43 20.89
C LYS A 455 9.03 16.39 19.87
N THR A 456 8.37 15.81 18.89
CA THR A 456 7.53 16.52 17.93
C THR A 456 6.13 15.96 18.00
N ILE A 457 5.14 16.83 18.16
CA ILE A 457 3.72 16.47 18.22
C ILE A 457 3.10 16.77 16.86
N LEU A 458 2.53 15.76 16.22
CA LEU A 458 1.76 15.89 15.00
C LEU A 458 0.27 15.86 15.33
N THR A 459 -0.51 16.75 14.72
CA THR A 459 -1.98 16.75 14.82
C THR A 459 -2.57 16.26 13.51
N ILE A 460 -3.14 15.05 13.47
CA ILE A 460 -3.72 14.45 12.27
C ILE A 460 -5.25 14.63 12.26
N PRO A 461 -5.82 15.44 11.35
CA PRO A 461 -7.25 15.72 11.31
C PRO A 461 -8.05 14.47 10.93
N PRO A 462 -9.35 14.43 11.23
CA PRO A 462 -10.26 13.39 10.77
C PRO A 462 -10.50 13.51 9.26
N ASN A 463 -9.52 13.09 8.46
CA ASN A 463 -9.62 13.07 7.01
C ASN A 463 -9.03 11.77 6.44
N PRO A 464 -9.79 10.97 5.68
CA PRO A 464 -9.37 9.67 5.14
C PRO A 464 -8.18 9.73 4.18
N THR A 465 -7.80 10.91 3.68
CA THR A 465 -6.60 11.10 2.85
C THR A 465 -5.37 11.48 3.67
N ARG A 466 -5.55 11.78 4.95
CA ARG A 466 -4.51 12.15 5.93
C ARG A 466 -4.29 11.09 6.99
N ASP A 467 -5.06 10.00 6.97
CA ASP A 467 -4.86 8.89 7.91
C ASP A 467 -3.50 8.20 7.71
N LYS A 468 -2.97 8.18 6.49
CA LYS A 468 -1.58 7.79 6.21
C LYS A 468 -0.77 9.02 5.84
N THR A 469 0.31 9.28 6.58
CA THR A 469 1.25 10.38 6.30
C THR A 469 2.69 9.86 6.27
N CYS A 470 3.52 10.42 5.40
CA CYS A 470 4.93 10.06 5.26
C CYS A 470 5.84 11.23 5.67
N TRP A 471 6.89 10.92 6.42
CA TRP A 471 7.80 11.88 7.03
C TRP A 471 9.25 11.46 6.82
N LEU A 472 10.12 12.42 6.54
CA LEU A 472 11.57 12.25 6.59
C LEU A 472 12.04 12.52 8.03
N VAL A 473 12.74 11.55 8.60
CA VAL A 473 13.25 11.61 9.99
C VAL A 473 14.74 11.25 9.99
N GLY A 474 15.59 12.11 10.54
CA GLY A 474 17.05 11.89 10.59
C GLY A 474 17.78 13.04 11.24
N SER A 475 19.11 12.98 11.37
CA SER A 475 19.88 14.14 11.81
C SER A 475 20.04 15.16 10.66
N ASN A 476 20.29 16.43 10.99
CA ASN A 476 20.52 17.47 9.96
C ASN A 476 21.74 17.18 9.07
N ASP A 477 22.71 16.43 9.59
CA ASP A 477 23.98 16.09 8.94
C ASP A 477 24.05 14.65 8.43
N GLY A 478 22.95 13.89 8.52
CA GLY A 478 22.88 12.48 8.18
C GLY A 478 21.79 12.15 7.16
N HIS A 479 21.68 10.87 6.81
CA HIS A 479 20.61 10.43 5.92
C HIS A 479 19.27 10.49 6.65
N GLN A 480 18.28 11.02 5.96
CA GLN A 480 16.90 11.05 6.44
C GLN A 480 16.18 9.77 5.98
N VAL A 481 15.47 9.16 6.91
CA VAL A 481 14.73 7.92 6.70
C VAL A 481 13.26 8.24 6.61
N GLU A 482 12.60 7.68 5.60
CA GLU A 482 11.16 7.77 5.50
C GLU A 482 10.46 6.89 6.56
N VAL A 483 9.54 7.52 7.29
CA VAL A 483 8.70 6.94 8.33
C VAL A 483 7.24 7.20 7.95
N ALA A 484 6.43 6.15 7.95
CA ALA A 484 4.99 6.29 7.70
C ALA A 484 4.21 6.20 9.01
N ILE A 485 3.25 7.09 9.18
CA ILE A 485 2.32 7.09 10.30
C ILE A 485 0.93 6.76 9.75
N LEU A 486 0.28 5.76 10.34
CA LEU A 486 -1.09 5.36 10.01
C LEU A 486 -1.98 5.52 11.23
N VAL A 487 -2.97 6.39 11.10
CA VAL A 487 -4.09 6.51 12.03
C VAL A 487 -5.20 5.57 11.57
N GLU A 488 -5.51 4.57 12.39
CA GLU A 488 -6.51 3.57 12.00
C GLU A 488 -7.92 4.10 12.26
N ARG A 489 -8.60 4.54 11.19
CA ARG A 489 -10.01 4.92 11.19
C ARG A 489 -10.76 4.14 10.12
N VAL A 490 -11.96 3.68 10.47
CA VAL A 490 -12.92 3.14 9.50
C VAL A 490 -13.79 4.29 9.01
N TRP A 491 -13.99 4.35 7.70
CA TRP A 491 -14.87 5.31 7.04
C TRP A 491 -15.91 4.60 6.20
N TRP A 492 -17.03 5.26 5.93
CA TRP A 492 -18.08 4.67 5.12
C TRP A 492 -18.84 5.72 4.31
N MET A 493 -19.57 5.27 3.29
CA MET A 493 -20.44 6.09 2.47
C MET A 493 -21.42 5.21 1.69
N VAL A 494 -22.64 5.70 1.42
CA VAL A 494 -23.55 5.02 0.49
C VAL A 494 -23.39 5.60 -0.92
N ALA A 495 -23.21 4.71 -1.90
CA ALA A 495 -23.14 5.04 -3.31
C ALA A 495 -23.74 3.91 -4.17
N GLU A 496 -23.68 4.04 -5.48
CA GLU A 496 -24.03 2.96 -6.41
C GLU A 496 -22.95 1.87 -6.39
N GLU A 497 -23.35 0.61 -6.59
CA GLU A 497 -22.45 -0.56 -6.57
C GLU A 497 -21.30 -0.48 -7.59
N SER A 498 -21.55 0.18 -8.73
CA SER A 498 -20.57 0.30 -9.81
C SER A 498 -19.51 1.38 -9.58
N LYS A 499 -19.59 2.16 -8.50
CA LYS A 499 -18.78 3.36 -8.31
C LYS A 499 -18.30 3.53 -6.86
N VAL A 500 -17.01 3.27 -6.65
CA VAL A 500 -16.31 3.57 -5.39
C VAL A 500 -16.47 5.08 -5.06
N PRO A 501 -16.85 5.43 -3.82
CA PRO A 501 -16.97 6.82 -3.41
C PRO A 501 -15.65 7.59 -3.47
N SER A 502 -15.70 8.84 -3.91
CA SER A 502 -14.57 9.78 -3.83
C SER A 502 -14.53 10.57 -2.52
N ARG A 503 -15.63 10.55 -1.77
CA ARG A 503 -15.79 11.17 -0.45
C ARG A 503 -16.20 10.10 0.54
N TRP A 504 -15.71 10.23 1.76
CA TRP A 504 -15.99 9.31 2.85
C TRP A 504 -16.47 10.08 4.06
N GLU A 505 -17.32 9.43 4.84
CA GLU A 505 -17.93 9.99 6.04
C GLU A 505 -17.61 9.13 7.27
N ASP A 506 -17.77 9.75 8.43
CA ASP A 506 -17.61 9.17 9.76
C ASP A 506 -18.85 9.39 10.64
N ARG A 507 -19.94 9.87 10.05
CA ARG A 507 -21.24 9.98 10.72
C ARG A 507 -22.08 8.78 10.39
N ARG A 508 -22.89 8.35 11.36
CA ARG A 508 -23.95 7.38 11.10
C ARG A 508 -24.84 7.89 9.97
N LEU A 509 -24.98 7.08 8.94
CA LEU A 509 -25.86 7.39 7.82
C LEU A 509 -27.31 7.18 8.26
N THR A 510 -28.23 8.01 7.76
CA THR A 510 -29.66 7.74 7.88
C THR A 510 -30.11 7.10 6.59
N LEU A 511 -30.47 5.82 6.65
CA LEU A 511 -30.86 5.04 5.48
C LEU A 511 -32.38 4.89 5.42
N ALA A 512 -32.92 5.06 4.22
CA ALA A 512 -34.34 4.88 3.99
C ALA A 512 -34.64 3.41 3.70
N ARG A 513 -35.83 2.93 4.11
CA ARG A 513 -36.20 1.50 3.96
C ARG A 513 -36.26 1.05 2.50
N ASP A 514 -36.57 1.94 1.56
CA ASP A 514 -36.57 1.68 0.13
C ASP A 514 -35.17 1.41 -0.44
N GLU A 515 -34.11 1.90 0.22
CA GLU A 515 -32.72 1.63 -0.16
C GLU A 515 -32.30 0.17 0.09
N PHE A 516 -33.07 -0.57 0.90
CA PHE A 516 -32.87 -2.00 1.18
C PHE A 516 -33.69 -2.91 0.26
N THR A 517 -34.47 -2.37 -0.68
CA THR A 517 -35.26 -3.21 -1.59
C THR A 517 -34.39 -4.12 -2.44
N ALA A 518 -34.92 -5.28 -2.83
CA ALA A 518 -34.18 -6.27 -3.64
C ALA A 518 -33.65 -5.68 -4.97
N ILE A 519 -34.32 -4.66 -5.52
CA ILE A 519 -33.93 -3.97 -6.77
C ILE A 519 -32.98 -2.78 -6.54
N SER A 520 -32.65 -2.46 -5.29
CA SER A 520 -31.78 -1.35 -4.95
C SER A 520 -30.35 -1.59 -5.44
N GLN A 521 -29.79 -0.56 -6.08
CA GLN A 521 -28.39 -0.50 -6.47
C GLN A 521 -27.52 0.20 -5.40
N LYS A 522 -28.13 0.60 -4.28
CA LYS A 522 -27.43 1.24 -3.16
C LYS A 522 -26.53 0.24 -2.45
N THR A 523 -25.30 0.68 -2.26
CA THR A 523 -24.23 -0.09 -1.65
C THR A 523 -23.60 0.76 -0.56
N LEU A 524 -23.49 0.18 0.63
CA LEU A 524 -22.65 0.71 1.69
C LEU A 524 -21.19 0.36 1.38
N TRP A 525 -20.41 1.39 1.07
CA TRP A 525 -18.98 1.26 0.90
C TRP A 525 -18.29 1.52 2.23
N VAL A 526 -17.34 0.66 2.57
CA VAL A 526 -16.54 0.77 3.80
C VAL A 526 -15.08 0.83 3.42
N LYS A 527 -14.35 1.80 3.96
CA LYS A 527 -12.91 1.97 3.78
C LYS A 527 -12.19 1.62 5.09
N LEU A 528 -11.30 0.65 4.99
CA LEU A 528 -10.41 0.19 6.05
C LEU A 528 -9.09 0.98 6.02
N PRO A 529 -8.35 1.04 7.14
CA PRO A 529 -7.10 1.80 7.25
C PRO A 529 -6.04 1.41 6.23
N LYS A 530 -5.87 0.11 5.97
CA LYS A 530 -4.87 -0.43 5.03
C LYS A 530 -5.36 -1.72 4.37
N PRO A 531 -4.77 -2.12 3.22
CA PRO A 531 -5.00 -3.45 2.65
C PRO A 531 -4.62 -4.55 3.65
N ARG A 532 -5.26 -5.73 3.53
CA ARG A 532 -5.00 -6.90 4.40
C ARG A 532 -5.17 -6.66 5.90
N TRP A 533 -5.86 -5.59 6.29
CA TRP A 533 -6.10 -5.31 7.70
C TRP A 533 -6.98 -6.37 8.36
N THR A 534 -7.91 -6.94 7.59
CA THR A 534 -8.64 -8.16 7.95
C THR A 534 -8.98 -8.93 6.67
N ASN A 535 -9.33 -10.20 6.79
CA ASN A 535 -9.71 -11.04 5.65
C ASN A 535 -11.18 -10.85 5.24
N ALA A 536 -12.03 -10.45 6.18
CA ALA A 536 -13.43 -10.17 5.93
C ALA A 536 -14.00 -9.23 6.98
N ILE A 537 -15.13 -8.61 6.64
CA ILE A 537 -15.99 -7.93 7.60
C ILE A 537 -17.34 -8.62 7.67
N SER A 538 -18.00 -8.50 8.81
CA SER A 538 -19.40 -8.93 8.94
C SER A 538 -20.29 -7.70 9.11
N THR A 539 -21.47 -7.69 8.49
CA THR A 539 -22.40 -6.56 8.54
C THR A 539 -23.84 -7.04 8.75
N GLY A 540 -24.63 -6.30 9.53
CA GLY A 540 -25.99 -6.69 9.89
C GLY A 540 -26.53 -5.89 11.08
N PHE A 541 -27.78 -6.17 11.46
CA PHE A 541 -28.42 -5.51 12.63
C PHE A 541 -28.05 -6.21 13.95
N GLU A 542 -27.82 -7.53 13.90
CA GLU A 542 -27.40 -8.36 15.01
C GLU A 542 -26.22 -9.25 14.58
N GLN A 543 -25.28 -9.51 15.48
CA GLN A 543 -24.03 -10.19 15.16
C GLN A 543 -24.25 -11.62 14.63
N HIS A 544 -25.13 -12.39 15.27
CA HIS A 544 -25.40 -13.79 14.90
C HIS A 544 -26.17 -13.94 13.57
N ARG A 545 -26.75 -12.84 13.06
CA ARG A 545 -27.42 -12.74 11.76
C ARG A 545 -26.64 -11.89 10.75
N SER A 546 -25.38 -11.60 11.06
CA SER A 546 -24.53 -10.79 10.18
C SER A 546 -24.10 -11.57 8.94
N ARG A 547 -23.98 -10.85 7.83
CA ARG A 547 -23.49 -11.36 6.54
C ARG A 547 -22.02 -11.05 6.42
N ARG A 548 -21.24 -12.04 5.96
CA ARG A 548 -19.79 -11.93 5.78
C ARG A 548 -19.46 -11.42 4.38
N TYR A 549 -18.52 -10.48 4.29
CA TYR A 549 -18.01 -9.92 3.05
C TYR A 549 -16.48 -10.05 3.04
N ASP A 550 -15.96 -10.89 2.16
CA ASP A 550 -14.51 -11.11 2.04
C ASP A 550 -13.82 -9.93 1.32
N LEU A 551 -12.61 -9.61 1.77
CA LEU A 551 -11.81 -8.53 1.22
C LEU A 551 -10.80 -9.06 0.23
N LYS A 552 -10.63 -8.34 -0.89
CA LYS A 552 -9.51 -8.62 -1.79
C LYS A 552 -8.21 -8.15 -1.15
N VAL A 553 -7.17 -8.98 -1.26
CA VAL A 553 -5.84 -8.80 -0.64
C VAL A 553 -5.20 -7.43 -0.90
N ILE A 554 -5.48 -6.79 -2.04
CA ILE A 554 -4.89 -5.50 -2.42
C ILE A 554 -5.81 -4.30 -2.15
N GLU A 555 -7.08 -4.54 -1.83
CA GLU A 555 -8.07 -3.49 -1.64
C GLU A 555 -8.21 -3.18 -0.14
N ASN A 556 -8.44 -1.91 0.18
CA ASN A 556 -8.81 -1.48 1.52
C ASN A 556 -10.25 -0.98 1.56
N THR A 557 -11.05 -1.30 0.54
CA THR A 557 -12.45 -0.93 0.44
C THR A 557 -13.29 -2.17 0.17
N VAL A 558 -14.49 -2.21 0.74
CA VAL A 558 -15.45 -3.29 0.53
C VAL A 558 -16.82 -2.70 0.22
N ALA A 559 -17.51 -3.34 -0.72
CA ALA A 559 -18.85 -3.01 -1.16
C ALA A 559 -19.84 -3.96 -0.47
N ILE A 560 -20.83 -3.40 0.21
CA ILE A 560 -21.89 -4.13 0.92
C ILE A 560 -23.23 -3.71 0.29
N PRO A 561 -23.80 -4.51 -0.62
CA PRO A 561 -25.09 -4.19 -1.22
C PRO A 561 -26.19 -4.11 -0.14
N LEU A 562 -26.93 -2.99 -0.09
CA LEU A 562 -27.98 -2.84 0.92
C LEU A 562 -29.18 -3.77 0.66
N ARG A 563 -29.40 -4.15 -0.61
CA ARG A 563 -30.39 -5.17 -1.00
C ARG A 563 -30.18 -6.52 -0.33
N ASP A 564 -28.97 -6.82 0.13
CA ASP A 564 -28.70 -8.06 0.83
C ASP A 564 -29.53 -8.12 2.12
N PHE A 565 -29.87 -6.99 2.74
CA PHE A 565 -30.66 -6.98 3.99
C PHE A 565 -32.17 -6.80 3.75
N ALA A 566 -32.66 -6.97 2.52
CA ALA A 566 -34.08 -6.81 2.18
C ALA A 566 -35.03 -7.72 2.99
N ASP A 567 -34.52 -8.87 3.44
CA ASP A 567 -35.22 -9.90 4.20
C ASP A 567 -35.13 -9.70 5.72
N SER A 568 -34.42 -8.67 6.19
CA SER A 568 -34.22 -8.44 7.62
C SER A 568 -35.47 -7.82 8.26
N GLN A 569 -35.94 -8.39 9.38
CA GLN A 569 -37.12 -7.92 10.11
C GLN A 569 -37.00 -6.43 10.50
N GLU A 570 -35.79 -5.97 10.79
CA GLU A 570 -35.46 -4.59 11.14
C GLU A 570 -35.76 -3.58 10.02
N VAL A 571 -35.69 -4.03 8.77
CA VAL A 571 -36.07 -3.20 7.61
C VAL A 571 -37.59 -3.11 7.50
N ALA A 572 -38.32 -4.20 7.78
CA ALA A 572 -39.78 -4.24 7.76
C ALA A 572 -40.41 -3.51 8.96
N ASP A 573 -39.81 -3.61 10.15
CA ASP A 573 -40.32 -3.00 11.36
C ASP A 573 -40.14 -1.47 11.32
N CYS A 574 -41.26 -0.77 11.24
CA CYS A 574 -41.33 0.68 11.21
C CYS A 574 -41.44 1.32 12.59
N SER A 575 -41.67 0.55 13.65
CA SER A 575 -42.00 1.04 14.98
C SER A 575 -40.80 1.56 15.78
N ARG A 576 -39.59 1.11 15.43
CA ARG A 576 -38.35 1.40 16.16
C ARG A 576 -37.25 1.86 15.22
N GLU A 577 -36.25 2.49 15.82
CA GLU A 577 -34.98 2.77 15.16
C GLU A 577 -34.09 1.52 15.22
N TYR A 578 -33.47 1.18 14.10
CA TYR A 578 -32.53 0.07 14.00
C TYR A 578 -31.16 0.56 13.55
N SER A 579 -30.10 0.04 14.15
CA SER A 579 -28.73 0.36 13.77
C SER A 579 -28.14 -0.78 12.92
N LEU A 580 -27.68 -0.44 11.72
CA LEU A 580 -26.83 -1.32 10.93
C LEU A 580 -25.39 -1.22 11.45
N LYS A 581 -24.82 -2.37 11.82
CA LYS A 581 -23.48 -2.47 12.42
C LYS A 581 -22.52 -3.25 11.54
N ILE A 582 -21.24 -2.99 11.75
CA ILE A 582 -20.12 -3.74 11.17
C ILE A 582 -19.33 -4.36 12.32
N TRP A 583 -18.90 -5.61 12.14
CA TRP A 583 -17.96 -6.31 13.00
C TRP A 583 -16.68 -6.62 12.21
N ILE A 584 -15.53 -6.31 12.82
CA ILE A 584 -14.20 -6.50 12.24
C ILE A 584 -13.37 -7.29 13.26
N THR A 585 -12.77 -8.40 12.83
CA THR A 585 -11.84 -9.17 13.67
C THR A 585 -10.40 -8.77 13.34
N ILE A 586 -9.67 -8.32 14.37
CA ILE A 586 -8.27 -7.88 14.29
C ILE A 586 -7.54 -8.50 15.47
N ASN A 587 -6.47 -9.26 15.22
CA ASN A 587 -5.69 -9.95 16.26
C ASN A 587 -6.60 -10.75 17.22
N ASP A 588 -7.51 -11.55 16.65
CA ASP A 588 -8.52 -12.35 17.36
C ASP A 588 -9.51 -11.56 18.23
N LYS A 589 -9.46 -10.23 18.18
CA LYS A 589 -10.40 -9.34 18.85
C LYS A 589 -11.44 -8.84 17.86
N MET A 590 -12.70 -9.12 18.15
CA MET A 590 -13.81 -8.56 17.39
C MET A 590 -14.14 -7.15 17.91
N ILE A 591 -14.30 -6.21 16.97
CA ILE A 591 -14.62 -4.81 17.24
C ILE A 591 -15.87 -4.47 16.43
N GLU A 592 -16.83 -3.79 17.07
CA GLU A 592 -18.09 -3.41 16.43
C GLU A 592 -18.27 -1.89 16.30
N GLY A 593 -19.02 -1.47 15.28
CA GLY A 593 -19.40 -0.08 15.05
C GLY A 593 -20.71 0.06 14.30
N ALA A 594 -21.59 0.93 14.80
CA ALA A 594 -22.82 1.30 14.10
C ALA A 594 -22.52 2.34 13.01
N VAL A 595 -22.79 1.98 11.76
CA VAL A 595 -22.46 2.79 10.57
C VAL A 595 -23.69 3.48 9.97
N ALA A 596 -24.88 2.93 10.21
CA ALA A 596 -26.12 3.53 9.75
C ALA A 596 -27.27 3.29 10.72
N ILE A 597 -28.31 4.12 10.60
CA ILE A 597 -29.57 4.01 11.31
C ILE A 597 -30.72 3.98 10.30
N ILE A 598 -31.70 3.12 10.56
CA ILE A 598 -33.01 3.13 9.92
C ILE A 598 -33.95 3.79 10.92
N PRO A 599 -34.44 5.01 10.65
CA PRO A 599 -35.26 5.73 11.61
C PRO A 599 -36.59 5.01 11.84
N ALA A 600 -37.14 5.09 13.05
CA ALA A 600 -38.53 4.73 13.26
C ALA A 600 -39.40 5.60 12.36
N ARG A 601 -40.42 5.01 11.70
CA ARG A 601 -41.57 5.82 11.30
C ARG A 601 -42.28 6.11 12.60
N LEU A 602 -41.94 7.24 13.22
CA LEU A 602 -42.84 7.85 14.20
C LEU A 602 -44.21 7.76 13.57
N ALA A 603 -45.15 7.10 14.24
CA ALA A 603 -46.52 7.04 13.79
C ALA A 603 -46.91 8.49 13.56
N GLU A 604 -46.83 8.91 12.30
CA GLU A 604 -47.30 10.20 11.86
C GLU A 604 -48.76 10.09 12.24
N LYS A 605 -49.11 10.68 13.40
CA LYS A 605 -50.48 11.06 13.64
C LYS A 605 -50.89 11.67 12.32
N GLN A 606 -51.91 11.08 11.70
CA GLN A 606 -52.45 11.45 10.39
C GLN A 606 -52.97 12.90 10.36
N GLN A 607 -52.31 13.86 11.01
CA GLN A 607 -51.95 15.05 10.29
C GLN A 607 -51.06 14.60 9.15
N GLU A 608 -51.68 14.22 8.01
CA GLU A 608 -51.19 14.80 6.77
C GLU A 608 -50.92 16.27 7.14
N PRO A 609 -49.66 16.73 7.23
CA PRO A 609 -49.49 18.15 7.06
C PRO A 609 -50.15 18.34 5.70
N GLU A 610 -51.28 19.06 5.64
CA GLU A 610 -51.71 19.68 4.39
C GLU A 610 -50.40 20.13 3.78
N ARG A 611 -49.94 19.43 2.73
CA ARG A 611 -48.70 19.76 2.07
C ARG A 611 -49.05 21.09 1.47
N SER A 612 -48.85 22.15 2.25
CA SER A 612 -49.21 23.49 1.90
C SER A 612 -48.22 23.76 0.80
N PHE A 613 -48.62 23.45 -0.42
CA PHE A 613 -47.89 23.73 -1.63
C PHE A 613 -47.37 25.14 -1.45
N LEU A 614 -46.09 25.33 -1.75
CA LEU A 614 -45.47 26.60 -1.51
C LEU A 614 -46.25 27.65 -2.30
N ASN A 615 -47.08 28.43 -1.62
CA ASN A 615 -47.97 29.38 -2.27
C ASN A 615 -47.13 30.50 -2.91
N LEU A 616 -46.78 30.31 -4.19
CA LEU A 616 -45.90 31.20 -4.95
C LEU A 616 -46.52 32.58 -5.11
N ALA A 617 -47.84 32.64 -5.33
CA ALA A 617 -48.61 33.89 -5.43
C ALA A 617 -48.51 34.73 -4.14
N GLY A 618 -48.40 34.08 -2.98
CA GLY A 618 -48.19 34.73 -1.68
C GLY A 618 -46.76 35.27 -1.46
N ILE A 619 -45.84 35.05 -2.40
CA ILE A 619 -44.43 35.47 -2.29
C ILE A 619 -44.17 36.66 -3.21
N SER A 620 -44.03 37.84 -2.59
CA SER A 620 -43.65 39.07 -3.30
C SER A 620 -42.31 38.94 -4.03
N ALA A 621 -42.35 38.82 -5.37
CA ALA A 621 -41.18 38.81 -6.24
C ALA A 621 -40.23 40.00 -6.02
N PRO A 622 -40.69 41.26 -5.86
CA PRO A 622 -39.81 42.38 -5.50
C PRO A 622 -39.03 42.15 -4.20
N ARG A 623 -39.67 41.63 -3.15
CA ARG A 623 -39.01 41.35 -1.86
C ARG A 623 -37.96 40.25 -2.01
N LEU A 624 -38.26 39.20 -2.78
CA LEU A 624 -37.34 38.10 -3.03
C LEU A 624 -36.14 38.53 -3.89
N CYS A 625 -36.34 39.39 -4.88
CA CYS A 625 -35.25 40.05 -5.61
C CYS A 625 -34.36 40.89 -4.69
N GLY A 626 -34.95 41.55 -3.68
CA GLY A 626 -34.22 42.23 -2.60
C GLY A 626 -33.34 41.27 -1.79
N VAL A 627 -33.82 40.08 -1.46
CA VAL A 627 -33.04 39.03 -0.77
C VAL A 627 -31.86 38.58 -1.63
N LEU A 628 -32.10 38.25 -2.91
CA LEU A 628 -31.04 37.90 -3.85
C LEU A 628 -30.02 39.03 -4.02
N THR A 629 -30.44 40.29 -3.90
CA THR A 629 -29.54 41.45 -3.95
C THR A 629 -28.55 41.43 -2.79
N LYS A 630 -29.04 41.12 -1.58
CA LYS A 630 -28.20 41.00 -0.38
C LYS A 630 -27.25 39.80 -0.50
N LEU A 631 -27.75 38.64 -0.93
CA LEU A 631 -26.92 37.46 -1.16
C LEU A 631 -25.83 37.72 -2.20
N ARG A 632 -26.15 38.37 -3.33
CA ARG A 632 -25.17 38.75 -4.35
C ARG A 632 -23.99 39.56 -3.78
N LYS A 633 -24.23 40.41 -2.77
CA LYS A 633 -23.18 41.26 -2.16
C LYS A 633 -22.19 40.45 -1.32
N VAL A 634 -22.60 39.30 -0.79
CA VAL A 634 -21.76 38.46 0.09
C VAL A 634 -21.26 37.18 -0.56
N THR A 635 -21.81 36.81 -1.72
CA THR A 635 -21.33 35.69 -2.53
C THR A 635 -20.23 36.14 -3.47
N HIS A 636 -19.28 35.24 -3.76
CA HIS A 636 -18.20 35.45 -4.72
C HIS A 636 -18.25 34.39 -5.85
N GLY A 637 -17.45 34.59 -6.90
CA GLY A 637 -17.26 33.64 -7.99
C GLY A 637 -18.54 33.23 -8.72
N SER A 638 -18.65 31.94 -9.06
CA SER A 638 -19.73 31.37 -9.87
C SER A 638 -21.11 31.52 -9.24
N LEU A 639 -21.20 31.44 -7.90
CA LEU A 639 -22.47 31.59 -7.20
C LEU A 639 -23.01 33.03 -7.31
N ARG A 640 -22.12 34.03 -7.26
CA ARG A 640 -22.49 35.44 -7.48
C ARG A 640 -23.03 35.66 -8.89
N LEU A 641 -22.42 35.03 -9.89
CA LEU A 641 -22.86 35.10 -11.28
C LEU A 641 -24.24 34.45 -11.47
N LEU A 642 -24.45 33.25 -10.92
CA LEU A 642 -25.74 32.57 -10.95
C LEU A 642 -26.85 33.43 -10.31
N ILE A 643 -26.60 33.99 -9.12
CA ILE A 643 -27.56 34.89 -8.47
C ILE A 643 -27.82 36.14 -9.33
N LYS A 644 -26.82 36.66 -10.05
CA LYS A 644 -26.99 37.77 -10.99
C LYS A 644 -27.87 37.37 -12.18
N GLU A 645 -27.68 36.18 -12.74
CA GLU A 645 -28.52 35.64 -13.83
C GLU A 645 -29.98 35.50 -13.39
N VAL A 646 -30.25 34.85 -12.24
CA VAL A 646 -31.61 34.70 -11.70
C VAL A 646 -32.25 36.05 -11.38
N ARG A 647 -31.50 37.03 -10.87
CA ARG A 647 -32.03 38.39 -10.68
C ARG A 647 -32.34 39.09 -11.99
N HIS A 648 -31.56 38.84 -13.04
CA HIS A 648 -31.77 39.47 -14.34
C HIS A 648 -33.10 39.01 -14.98
N THR A 649 -33.52 37.76 -14.74
CA THR A 649 -34.82 37.26 -15.25
C THR A 649 -35.99 38.07 -14.69
N TYR A 650 -35.93 38.51 -13.42
CA TYR A 650 -36.92 39.43 -12.85
C TYR A 650 -37.01 40.76 -13.59
N PHE A 651 -35.87 41.44 -13.82
CA PHE A 651 -35.87 42.74 -14.50
C PHE A 651 -36.30 42.64 -15.96
N LYS A 652 -35.88 41.59 -16.67
CA LYS A 652 -36.28 41.34 -18.06
C LYS A 652 -37.79 41.13 -18.16
N ARG A 653 -38.39 40.32 -17.28
CA ARG A 653 -39.84 40.08 -17.25
C ARG A 653 -40.64 41.32 -16.89
N ARG A 654 -40.17 42.10 -15.92
CA ARG A 654 -40.81 43.37 -15.54
C ARG A 654 -40.85 44.38 -16.69
N ARG A 655 -39.78 44.47 -17.49
CA ARG A 655 -39.74 45.33 -18.70
C ARG A 655 -40.67 44.85 -19.80
N MET A 656 -40.90 43.54 -19.91
CA MET A 656 -41.75 42.93 -20.94
C MET A 656 -43.24 42.88 -20.55
N HIS A 657 -43.65 43.44 -19.41
CA HIS A 657 -45.02 43.35 -18.87
C HIS A 657 -45.61 41.93 -18.85
N ARG A 658 -44.77 40.88 -18.78
CA ARG A 658 -45.25 39.49 -18.75
C ARG A 658 -45.57 39.05 -17.33
N ALA A 659 -46.76 38.48 -17.16
CA ALA A 659 -47.43 38.25 -15.89
C ALA A 659 -47.10 36.92 -15.18
N GLU A 660 -45.89 36.37 -15.32
CA GLU A 660 -45.50 35.18 -14.55
C GLU A 660 -44.42 35.48 -13.49
N PRO A 661 -44.81 36.05 -12.34
CA PRO A 661 -43.97 36.17 -11.14
C PRO A 661 -43.49 34.80 -10.64
N ASP A 662 -44.30 33.76 -10.81
CA ASP A 662 -44.12 32.45 -10.16
C ASP A 662 -42.82 31.76 -10.57
N GLU A 663 -42.49 31.77 -11.86
CA GLU A 663 -41.26 31.16 -12.35
C GLU A 663 -40.00 31.88 -11.83
N PHE A 664 -40.04 33.20 -11.68
CA PHE A 664 -38.96 33.91 -11.00
C PHE A 664 -38.89 33.54 -9.52
N VAL A 665 -40.04 33.44 -8.84
CA VAL A 665 -40.09 33.06 -7.42
C VAL A 665 -39.52 31.65 -7.20
N LYS A 666 -39.88 30.67 -8.04
CA LYS A 666 -39.32 29.31 -8.04
C LYS A 666 -37.80 29.36 -8.17
N GLN A 667 -37.29 29.96 -9.25
CA GLN A 667 -35.85 30.05 -9.52
C GLN A 667 -35.10 30.77 -8.39
N ALA A 668 -35.68 31.84 -7.83
CA ALA A 668 -35.06 32.60 -6.77
C ALA A 668 -34.99 31.84 -5.44
N LEU A 669 -36.03 31.07 -5.07
CA LEU A 669 -36.00 30.23 -3.88
C LEU A 669 -35.06 29.04 -4.03
N CYS A 670 -35.04 28.38 -5.20
CA CYS A 670 -34.07 27.32 -5.49
C CYS A 670 -32.63 27.85 -5.51
N ALA A 671 -32.39 29.09 -5.96
CA ALA A 671 -31.07 29.73 -5.89
C ALA A 671 -30.63 30.02 -4.44
N ILE A 672 -31.57 30.36 -3.54
CA ILE A 672 -31.29 30.50 -2.11
C ILE A 672 -30.95 29.13 -1.49
N ALA A 673 -31.69 28.07 -1.85
CA ALA A 673 -31.41 26.71 -1.38
C ALA A 673 -30.00 26.26 -1.81
N LEU A 674 -29.63 26.49 -3.08
CA LEU A 674 -28.30 26.19 -3.59
C LEU A 674 -27.21 27.02 -2.90
N TYR A 675 -27.49 28.29 -2.55
CA TYR A 675 -26.57 29.11 -1.76
C TYR A 675 -26.30 28.48 -0.38
N LEU A 676 -27.33 27.96 0.29
CA LEU A 676 -27.18 27.29 1.58
C LEU A 676 -26.36 26.00 1.43
N GLU A 677 -26.67 25.15 0.45
CA GLU A 677 -25.92 23.90 0.15
C GLU A 677 -24.42 24.15 -0.06
N VAL A 678 -24.06 25.16 -0.85
CA VAL A 678 -22.66 25.45 -1.19
C VAL A 678 -21.87 26.05 -0.01
N ASN A 679 -22.56 26.67 0.96
CA ASN A 679 -21.92 27.35 2.08
C ASN A 679 -21.98 26.58 3.41
N GLU A 680 -22.83 25.55 3.54
CA GLU A 680 -22.80 24.62 4.68
C GLU A 680 -21.41 24.00 4.86
N ASP A 681 -20.74 23.65 3.76
CA ASP A 681 -19.40 23.06 3.76
C ASP A 681 -18.29 24.03 4.20
N ARG A 682 -18.52 25.35 4.17
CA ARG A 682 -17.45 26.35 4.36
C ARG A 682 -17.36 26.94 5.76
N GLY A 683 -18.27 26.61 6.67
CA GLY A 683 -18.28 27.13 8.04
C GLY A 683 -18.37 28.67 8.15
N HIS A 684 -18.62 29.39 7.04
CA HIS A 684 -18.70 30.84 7.06
C HIS A 684 -19.98 31.31 7.74
N LYS A 685 -19.93 32.48 8.40
CA LYS A 685 -21.11 33.18 8.92
C LYS A 685 -22.12 33.39 7.78
N ILE A 686 -23.13 32.51 7.72
CA ILE A 686 -24.28 32.63 6.83
C ILE A 686 -24.86 34.02 7.10
N VAL A 687 -24.96 34.86 6.06
CA VAL A 687 -25.68 36.14 6.18
C VAL A 687 -27.05 35.83 6.78
N SER A 688 -27.46 36.59 7.79
CA SER A 688 -28.72 36.38 8.51
C SER A 688 -29.94 36.49 7.58
N LEU A 689 -30.20 35.41 6.85
CA LEU A 689 -31.42 35.20 6.12
C LEU A 689 -32.51 34.99 7.17
N LYS A 690 -33.59 35.75 7.06
CA LYS A 690 -34.75 35.54 7.93
C LYS A 690 -35.20 34.08 7.78
N LYS A 691 -35.43 33.39 8.91
CA LYS A 691 -35.85 31.98 8.99
C LYS A 691 -36.89 31.60 7.92
N ARG A 692 -37.91 32.45 7.72
CA ARG A 692 -38.94 32.26 6.68
C ARG A 692 -38.41 32.00 5.26
N TRP A 693 -37.28 32.60 4.86
CA TRP A 693 -36.70 32.42 3.52
C TRP A 693 -35.91 31.12 3.43
N ILE A 694 -35.26 30.72 4.52
CA ILE A 694 -34.60 29.42 4.66
C ILE A 694 -35.66 28.33 4.52
N ASP A 695 -36.73 28.39 5.32
CA ASP A 695 -37.84 27.41 5.29
C ASP A 695 -38.51 27.33 3.91
N ARG A 696 -38.75 28.48 3.27
CA ARG A 696 -39.33 28.53 1.91
C ARG A 696 -38.38 27.98 0.86
N SER A 697 -37.07 28.19 1.00
CA SER A 697 -36.08 27.65 0.06
C SER A 697 -35.92 26.14 0.18
N HIS A 698 -35.96 25.57 1.40
CA HIS A 698 -35.96 24.11 1.59
C HIS A 698 -37.22 23.48 0.99
N ARG A 699 -38.41 24.08 1.21
CA ARG A 699 -39.63 23.63 0.55
C ARG A 699 -39.53 23.71 -0.98
N ALA A 700 -39.06 24.83 -1.52
CA ALA A 700 -38.87 24.99 -2.97
C ALA A 700 -37.88 23.98 -3.56
N ARG A 701 -36.82 23.61 -2.83
CA ARG A 701 -35.88 22.55 -3.25
C ARG A 701 -36.58 21.21 -3.43
N ASN A 702 -37.48 20.86 -2.52
CA ASN A 702 -38.19 19.59 -2.54
C ASN A 702 -39.35 19.60 -3.54
N GLU A 703 -40.04 20.73 -3.69
CA GLU A 703 -41.21 20.89 -4.58
C GLU A 703 -40.82 21.11 -6.05
N PHE A 704 -39.65 21.68 -6.33
CA PHE A 704 -39.16 21.98 -7.70
C PHE A 704 -37.77 21.37 -7.97
N PRO A 705 -37.62 20.03 -7.92
CA PRO A 705 -36.33 19.35 -8.11
C PRO A 705 -35.70 19.65 -9.49
N GLU A 706 -36.52 19.82 -10.53
CA GLU A 706 -36.08 20.17 -11.87
C GLU A 706 -35.43 21.55 -11.96
N VAL A 707 -35.95 22.53 -11.20
CA VAL A 707 -35.41 23.90 -11.18
C VAL A 707 -34.07 23.93 -10.43
N ILE A 708 -33.99 23.28 -9.26
CA ILE A 708 -32.73 23.27 -8.50
C ILE A 708 -31.63 22.48 -9.22
N ASN A 709 -31.96 21.36 -9.88
CA ASN A 709 -30.97 20.61 -10.66
C ASN A 709 -30.45 21.42 -11.86
N ARG A 710 -31.32 22.18 -12.54
CA ARG A 710 -30.89 23.11 -13.60
C ARG A 710 -29.92 24.18 -13.07
N LEU A 711 -30.19 24.73 -11.88
CA LEU A 711 -29.30 25.71 -11.24
C LEU A 711 -27.97 25.10 -10.79
N ARG A 712 -27.95 23.85 -10.30
CA ARG A 712 -26.71 23.11 -9.97
C ARG A 712 -25.85 22.89 -11.21
N ASN A 713 -26.44 22.44 -12.31
CA ASN A 713 -25.73 22.27 -13.57
C ASN A 713 -25.15 23.60 -14.05
N ARG A 714 -25.95 24.67 -14.02
CA ARG A 714 -25.49 26.01 -14.40
C ARG A 714 -24.37 26.53 -13.49
N TYR A 715 -24.42 26.24 -12.20
CA TYR A 715 -23.37 26.60 -11.25
C TYR A 715 -22.04 25.90 -11.59
N GLU A 716 -22.07 24.60 -11.88
CA GLU A 716 -20.87 23.85 -12.29
C GLU A 716 -20.31 24.36 -13.63
N GLU A 717 -21.16 24.68 -14.61
CA GLU A 717 -20.72 25.31 -15.86
C GLU A 717 -19.96 26.64 -15.61
N LEU A 718 -20.51 27.50 -14.74
CA LEU A 718 -19.90 28.79 -14.40
C LEU A 718 -18.58 28.60 -13.63
N LYS A 719 -18.49 27.56 -12.79
CA LYS A 719 -17.28 27.19 -12.06
C LYS A 719 -16.16 26.73 -12.99
N VAL A 720 -16.48 25.89 -13.97
CA VAL A 720 -15.55 25.48 -15.02
C VAL A 720 -15.06 26.72 -15.79
N ARG A 721 -15.97 27.59 -16.27
CA ARG A 721 -15.59 28.81 -17.01
C ARG A 721 -14.69 29.76 -16.20
N ASN A 722 -14.97 29.98 -14.92
CA ASN A 722 -14.14 30.84 -14.08
C ASN A 722 -12.74 30.25 -13.83
N THR A 723 -12.60 28.94 -13.84
CA THR A 723 -11.29 28.27 -13.67
C THR A 723 -10.40 28.47 -14.89
N TYR A 724 -10.98 28.49 -16.09
CA TYR A 724 -10.24 28.66 -17.35
C TYR A 724 -10.14 30.10 -17.85
N GLY A 725 -11.06 30.99 -17.45
CA GLY A 725 -11.12 32.39 -17.92
C GLY A 725 -10.23 33.36 -17.15
N GLY A 726 -9.61 32.94 -16.04
CA GLY A 726 -8.77 33.80 -15.19
C GLY A 726 -7.43 34.24 -15.80
N CYS A 727 -7.02 33.66 -16.95
CA CYS A 727 -5.74 33.99 -17.60
C CYS A 727 -5.83 35.12 -18.65
N CYS A 728 -7.01 35.63 -19.01
CA CYS A 728 -7.11 36.54 -20.18
C CYS A 728 -7.47 38.01 -19.88
N ASN A 729 -7.73 38.41 -18.63
CA ASN A 729 -8.09 39.80 -18.31
C ASN A 729 -7.08 40.45 -17.34
N MET A 730 -5.86 40.70 -17.83
CA MET A 730 -5.00 41.79 -17.37
C MET A 730 -4.63 42.64 -18.59
N ARG A 731 -5.54 43.51 -19.02
CA ARG A 731 -5.30 44.70 -19.84
C ARG A 731 -6.62 45.45 -19.92
N ASP A 732 -6.68 46.53 -19.16
CA ASP A 732 -7.38 47.79 -19.47
C ASP A 732 -7.58 48.54 -18.14
N GLY A 733 -6.55 49.34 -17.85
CA GLY A 733 -6.43 50.22 -16.71
C GLY A 733 -5.35 51.26 -17.03
N ALA A 734 -5.66 52.13 -18.00
CA ALA A 734 -5.09 53.46 -18.20
C ALA A 734 -6.27 54.39 -18.50
#